data_AF-A0A6P2CR77-F1
#
_entry.id   AF-A0A6P2CR77-F1
#
_cell.length_a   1.000
_cell.length_b   1.000
_cell.length_c   1.000
_cell.angle_alpha   90.00
_cell.angle_beta   90.00
_cell.angle_gamma   90.00
#
_symmetry.space_group_name_H-M   'P 1'
#
loop_
_entity.id
_entity.type
_entity.pdbx_description
1 polymer ?
#
loop_
_entity_poly.entity_id
_entity_poly.type
_entity_poly.pdbx_seq_one_letter_code
_entity_poly.pdbx_strand_id
1 'polypeptide(L)'
;MDDYFFSTRPAYPWSIYPFGLPTLAVVAALLVIFTVWTYLGHPQATRKRVLTILTLRLLALLVTLLTALRPSVGVNENPKQPSALLVGIDVSESLTIKDEIGGQSRADAVRKMIEKCQPLFDDLFTEQGISVTLYKFGPPDFNEATSRYEPTVVSDAKRSDYGTYLNKTFERWQGERVRGHIVIGDGIDNGEAFNAESEAGRWARRGVPVHSFIVGKESSDTLTKDIVVTSVECNPSPAFIKNDVTVTAKVNAYNFPGARVTARVFINDNPQAVQSEEFTLEREKGNELKMTAKMPDTKGEYKIKVEVGIDKNGKLEPLPGELSPLNNWSETYLTVLKEGVRVLIVDQLRWEQTFLRDAFRSEKRFDVYEVILQSDQTVSQGARDLLNLEAQAYDVVIIGNVGAPVLNRAAPNFLTDLTRLATTKGVGVMFLGGEYAYTGDIPNELLPIKGGSVADVLNDRGDPVVPFPVIPNPNGLNKMFKVVPKPGAPAPKGDPSKEAWDRMNNFRRGMLLNGHNRFVLRPGRLDTVFAWTPRLDAVNKVLTPSDPKELAAGTEFDPAIHEPLLVGSQRGDANKSRWLAFGAFDTYLWRSLGQPKETTGLDMHDRFWRQCVLWLAYQDEEESQAYARPQFRQLKVTAEQTIRVGVKKPDGTDDPTAPLTVHILPLAPGQQEPKPEDEKKAVPSTVLTDKDGRKVLFRPTTPGEYFVSVTSPVKKPDGSPELNADGSPKLHRGTAKFIAIPDISDEMLKVSANQPFMERLAVSTGGKALRLEDLPGFLKELKTELPPDLGKKPRYYPDWHRNRSRGFLPLWLVAFTILLGTEWGLRRLWGLI
;
A
#
# COMPACT_ATOMS: atom_id res chain seq x y z
N MET A 1 18.78 -66.27 28.94
CA MET A 1 19.62 -67.31 28.28
C MET A 1 18.83 -68.07 27.20
N ASP A 2 17.69 -67.56 26.72
CA ASP A 2 16.79 -68.28 25.79
C ASP A 2 16.88 -67.78 24.32
N ASP A 3 17.92 -67.01 23.98
CA ASP A 3 18.01 -66.36 22.67
C ASP A 3 18.73 -67.21 21.61
N TYR A 4 19.33 -68.34 22.01
CA TYR A 4 20.04 -69.27 21.13
C TYR A 4 19.39 -70.67 21.19
N PHE A 5 19.09 -71.25 20.03
CA PHE A 5 18.67 -72.65 19.93
C PHE A 5 19.39 -73.37 18.79
N PHE A 6 19.66 -74.66 18.95
CA PHE A 6 20.18 -75.48 17.87
C PHE A 6 19.05 -75.96 16.98
N SER A 7 19.22 -75.79 15.67
CA SER A 7 18.26 -76.23 14.67
C SER A 7 18.99 -76.90 13.51
N THR A 8 18.49 -78.07 13.12
CA THR A 8 18.88 -78.73 11.88
C THR A 8 17.70 -78.64 10.91
N ARG A 9 17.97 -78.22 9.68
CA ARG A 9 16.95 -78.13 8.61
C ARG A 9 17.48 -78.90 7.42
N PRO A 10 17.36 -80.24 7.42
CA PRO A 10 17.99 -81.05 6.39
C PRO A 10 17.57 -80.63 4.97
N ALA A 11 18.40 -80.89 3.98
CA ALA A 11 18.02 -80.68 2.58
C ALA A 11 16.95 -81.70 2.17
N TYR A 12 16.00 -81.33 1.31
CA TYR A 12 15.10 -82.31 0.67
C TYR A 12 15.93 -83.32 -0.14
N PRO A 13 15.66 -84.64 -0.06
CA PRO A 13 14.52 -85.31 0.61
C PRO A 13 14.74 -85.67 2.09
N TRP A 14 15.91 -85.39 2.66
CA TRP A 14 16.27 -85.73 4.05
C TRP A 14 15.48 -84.95 5.11
N SER A 15 14.77 -83.89 4.73
CA SER A 15 13.88 -83.11 5.60
C SER A 15 12.51 -83.74 5.85
N ILE A 16 12.16 -84.82 5.14
CA ILE A 16 10.84 -85.45 5.28
C ILE A 16 10.76 -86.16 6.64
N TYR A 17 9.88 -85.69 7.52
CA TYR A 17 9.62 -86.35 8.80
C TYR A 17 8.66 -87.54 8.62
N PRO A 18 8.87 -88.69 9.28
CA PRO A 18 10.00 -89.04 10.16
C PRO A 18 11.17 -89.77 9.44
N PHE A 19 11.00 -90.14 8.15
CA PHE A 19 11.89 -91.10 7.49
C PHE A 19 13.19 -90.53 6.90
N GLY A 20 13.27 -89.21 6.70
CA GLY A 20 14.38 -88.55 6.01
C GLY A 20 15.74 -88.73 6.72
N LEU A 21 15.79 -88.46 8.03
CA LEU A 21 17.02 -88.62 8.83
C LEU A 21 17.46 -90.10 8.98
N PRO A 22 16.56 -91.06 9.30
CA PRO A 22 16.92 -92.48 9.29
C PRO A 22 17.46 -92.95 7.93
N THR A 23 16.85 -92.52 6.83
CA THR A 23 17.31 -92.88 5.48
C THR A 23 18.69 -92.28 5.18
N LEU A 24 18.94 -91.04 5.59
CA LEU A 24 20.27 -90.41 5.47
C LEU A 24 21.33 -91.19 6.26
N ALA A 25 20.99 -91.66 7.47
CA ALA A 25 21.89 -92.46 8.29
C ALA A 25 22.21 -93.83 7.66
N VAL A 26 21.20 -94.51 7.10
CA VAL A 26 21.40 -95.78 6.37
C VAL A 26 22.28 -95.56 5.13
N VAL A 27 22.01 -94.53 4.34
CA VAL A 27 22.82 -94.18 3.15
C VAL A 27 24.25 -93.86 3.55
N ALA A 28 24.46 -93.08 4.61
CA ALA A 28 25.80 -92.78 5.12
C ALA A 28 26.54 -94.05 5.57
N ALA A 29 25.88 -94.95 6.30
CA ALA A 29 26.46 -96.22 6.73
C ALA A 29 26.84 -97.12 5.54
N LEU A 30 25.96 -97.23 4.53
CA LEU A 30 26.25 -97.98 3.31
C LEU A 30 27.43 -97.39 2.54
N LEU A 31 27.53 -96.05 2.46
CA LEU A 31 28.66 -95.37 1.82
C LEU A 31 29.97 -95.61 2.57
N VAL A 32 29.96 -95.61 3.91
CA VAL A 32 31.14 -95.94 4.73
C VAL A 32 31.55 -97.40 4.51
N ILE A 33 30.61 -98.35 4.56
CA ILE A 33 30.89 -99.77 4.33
C ILE A 33 31.46 -99.98 2.93
N PHE A 34 30.83 -99.38 1.91
CA PHE A 34 31.29 -99.47 0.53
C PHE A 34 32.69 -98.87 0.35
N THR A 35 32.95 -97.68 0.91
CA THR A 35 34.29 -97.07 0.83
C THR A 35 35.33 -97.94 1.53
N VAL A 36 35.09 -98.39 2.76
CA VAL A 36 36.01 -99.30 3.47
C VAL A 36 36.24 -100.60 2.68
N TRP A 37 35.19 -101.21 2.12
CA TRP A 37 35.28 -102.42 1.32
C TRP A 37 36.14 -102.25 0.06
N THR A 38 35.98 -101.13 -0.67
CA THR A 38 36.77 -100.85 -1.87
C THR A 38 38.27 -100.73 -1.60
N TYR A 39 38.67 -100.37 -0.37
CA TYR A 39 40.08 -100.19 -0.02
C TYR A 39 40.69 -101.39 0.73
N LEU A 40 39.89 -102.34 1.22
CA LEU A 40 40.37 -103.50 2.00
C LEU A 40 41.04 -104.61 1.18
N GLY A 41 41.04 -104.53 -0.16
CA GLY A 41 41.54 -105.60 -1.05
C GLY A 41 42.60 -105.18 -2.07
N HIS A 42 43.20 -103.98 -1.96
CA HIS A 42 44.06 -103.47 -3.03
C HIS A 42 45.52 -103.97 -2.92
N PRO A 43 46.05 -104.74 -3.91
CA PRO A 43 47.32 -105.48 -3.76
C PRO A 43 48.59 -104.62 -3.68
N GLN A 44 48.53 -103.34 -4.07
CA GLN A 44 49.71 -102.45 -4.21
C GLN A 44 49.76 -101.29 -3.21
N ALA A 45 48.92 -101.29 -2.15
CA ALA A 45 48.81 -100.16 -1.24
C ALA A 45 49.40 -100.44 0.16
N THR A 46 50.33 -99.61 0.62
CA THR A 46 50.82 -99.63 2.03
C THR A 46 49.73 -99.15 2.99
N ARG A 47 49.64 -99.77 4.19
CA ARG A 47 48.61 -99.44 5.21
C ARG A 47 48.48 -97.93 5.51
N LYS A 48 49.59 -97.18 5.48
CA LYS A 48 49.59 -95.72 5.67
C LYS A 48 48.91 -94.97 4.52
N ARG A 49 49.14 -95.38 3.26
CA ARG A 49 48.53 -94.75 2.08
C ARG A 49 47.03 -95.00 2.01
N VAL A 50 46.62 -96.23 2.31
CA VAL A 50 45.19 -96.60 2.41
C VAL A 50 44.51 -95.78 3.50
N LEU A 51 45.13 -95.66 4.67
CA LEU A 51 44.58 -94.87 5.77
C LEU A 51 44.42 -93.38 5.38
N THR A 52 45.39 -92.77 4.70
CA THR A 52 45.31 -91.37 4.25
C THR A 52 44.19 -91.13 3.25
N ILE A 53 44.00 -92.03 2.28
CA ILE A 53 42.88 -91.91 1.32
C ILE A 53 41.55 -92.13 2.02
N LEU A 54 41.47 -93.13 2.90
CA LEU A 54 40.27 -93.42 3.66
C LEU A 54 39.88 -92.23 4.56
N THR A 55 40.83 -91.60 5.24
CA THR A 55 40.54 -90.41 6.07
C THR A 55 40.07 -89.23 5.23
N LEU A 56 40.71 -88.95 4.07
CA LEU A 56 40.24 -87.90 3.16
C LEU A 56 38.83 -88.19 2.61
N ARG A 57 38.53 -89.45 2.30
CA ARG A 57 37.22 -89.90 1.83
C ARG A 57 36.14 -89.76 2.89
N LEU A 58 36.45 -90.17 4.12
CA LEU A 58 35.56 -90.02 5.27
C LEU A 58 35.35 -88.54 5.64
N LEU A 59 36.38 -87.70 5.50
CA LEU A 59 36.26 -86.25 5.66
C LEU A 59 35.37 -85.63 4.58
N ALA A 60 35.50 -86.03 3.31
CA ALA A 60 34.62 -85.56 2.25
C ALA A 60 33.17 -86.02 2.48
N LEU A 61 32.97 -87.25 2.95
CA LEU A 61 31.65 -87.76 3.33
C LEU A 61 31.06 -86.97 4.51
N LEU A 62 31.88 -86.65 5.53
CA LEU A 62 31.47 -85.83 6.67
C LEU A 62 31.02 -84.43 6.22
N VAL A 63 31.78 -83.78 5.33
CA VAL A 63 31.41 -82.48 4.74
C VAL A 63 30.08 -82.60 3.98
N THR A 64 29.88 -83.67 3.23
CA THR A 64 28.62 -83.95 2.51
C THR A 64 27.45 -84.12 3.47
N LEU A 65 27.65 -84.88 4.55
CA LEU A 65 26.64 -85.12 5.58
C LEU A 65 26.26 -83.83 6.32
N LEU A 66 27.24 -83.00 6.69
CA LEU A 66 27.00 -81.68 7.28
C LEU A 66 26.22 -80.75 6.33
N THR A 67 26.52 -80.82 5.03
CA THR A 67 25.78 -80.06 4.00
C THR A 67 24.33 -80.55 3.86
N ALA A 68 24.10 -81.85 4.00
CA ALA A 68 22.77 -82.45 3.97
C ALA A 68 21.96 -82.14 5.24
N LEU A 69 22.59 -82.14 6.42
CA LEU A 69 21.94 -81.88 7.72
C LEU A 69 21.70 -80.39 7.98
N ARG A 70 22.53 -79.51 7.40
CA ARG A 70 22.47 -78.04 7.56
C ARG A 70 22.37 -77.62 9.03
N PRO A 71 23.35 -77.96 9.87
CA PRO A 71 23.35 -77.55 11.27
C PRO A 71 23.46 -76.03 11.38
N SER A 72 22.59 -75.44 12.20
CA SER A 72 22.57 -73.99 12.41
C SER A 72 22.20 -73.65 13.85
N VAL A 73 22.75 -72.56 14.35
CA VAL A 73 22.34 -71.91 15.59
C VAL A 73 21.34 -70.83 15.21
N GLY A 74 20.10 -70.96 15.69
CA GLY A 74 19.06 -69.95 15.57
C GLY A 74 19.20 -68.92 16.68
N VAL A 75 19.32 -67.64 16.30
CA VAL A 75 19.30 -66.48 17.19
C VAL A 75 17.93 -65.83 17.05
N ASN A 76 17.19 -65.72 18.16
CA ASN A 76 15.91 -65.03 18.17
C ASN A 76 16.15 -63.51 18.23
N GLU A 77 16.09 -62.84 17.07
CA GLU A 77 16.11 -61.38 17.00
C GLU A 77 14.66 -60.86 17.00
N ASN A 78 14.39 -59.81 17.79
CA ASN A 78 13.16 -59.04 17.69
C ASN A 78 13.37 -58.00 16.58
N PRO A 79 12.77 -58.16 15.37
CA PRO A 79 12.91 -57.15 14.34
C PRO A 79 12.13 -55.90 14.74
N LYS A 80 12.83 -54.89 15.27
CA LYS A 80 12.27 -53.55 15.43
C LYS A 80 11.96 -53.00 14.04
N GLN A 81 10.68 -52.73 13.74
CA GLN A 81 10.34 -52.04 12.50
C GLN A 81 10.65 -50.56 12.68
N PRO A 82 11.46 -49.95 11.78
CA PRO A 82 11.69 -48.52 11.83
C PRO A 82 10.34 -47.79 11.65
N SER A 83 10.11 -46.79 12.49
CA SER A 83 8.93 -45.94 12.41
C SER A 83 9.32 -44.48 12.62
N ALA A 84 8.49 -43.55 12.15
CA ALA A 84 8.78 -42.12 12.23
C ALA A 84 7.89 -41.40 13.25
N LEU A 85 8.46 -40.44 13.97
CA LEU A 85 7.74 -39.46 14.77
C LEU A 85 7.85 -38.11 14.06
N LEU A 86 6.72 -37.56 13.61
CA LEU A 86 6.68 -36.29 12.88
C LEU A 86 6.39 -35.16 13.85
N VAL A 87 7.20 -34.11 13.84
CA VAL A 87 7.01 -32.91 14.68
C VAL A 87 6.91 -31.69 13.77
N GLY A 88 5.79 -30.99 13.83
CA GLY A 88 5.57 -29.71 13.17
C GLY A 88 5.75 -28.59 14.16
N ILE A 89 6.57 -27.61 13.81
CA ILE A 89 6.82 -26.43 14.61
C ILE A 89 6.35 -25.22 13.82
N ASP A 90 5.39 -24.51 14.38
CA ASP A 90 4.93 -23.24 13.86
C ASP A 90 6.08 -22.21 13.95
N VAL A 91 6.25 -21.39 12.92
CA VAL A 91 7.26 -20.30 12.86
C VAL A 91 6.62 -18.96 12.54
N SER A 92 5.35 -18.79 12.92
CA SER A 92 4.60 -17.56 12.76
C SER A 92 5.10 -16.38 13.59
N GLU A 93 4.79 -15.17 13.12
CA GLU A 93 5.19 -13.90 13.73
C GLU A 93 4.65 -13.76 15.17
N SER A 94 3.49 -14.36 15.47
CA SER A 94 2.93 -14.39 16.83
C SER A 94 3.86 -15.10 17.83
N LEU A 95 4.75 -15.98 17.39
CA LEU A 95 5.71 -16.63 18.29
C LEU A 95 6.84 -15.70 18.74
N THR A 96 6.95 -14.49 18.19
CA THR A 96 7.89 -13.46 18.68
C THR A 96 7.40 -12.77 19.97
N ILE A 97 6.13 -12.95 20.33
CA ILE A 97 5.51 -12.37 21.52
C ILE A 97 6.18 -12.92 22.79
N LYS A 98 6.43 -12.03 23.76
CA LYS A 98 7.10 -12.33 25.03
C LYS A 98 6.12 -12.58 26.18
N ASP A 99 5.28 -13.60 26.04
CA ASP A 99 4.26 -13.94 27.04
C ASP A 99 4.52 -15.27 27.76
N GLU A 100 5.62 -15.96 27.42
CA GLU A 100 6.03 -17.20 28.07
C GLU A 100 6.61 -17.01 29.48
N ILE A 101 6.70 -18.10 30.24
CA ILE A 101 7.25 -18.11 31.59
C ILE A 101 8.68 -17.52 31.57
N GLY A 102 8.92 -16.50 32.39
CA GLY A 102 10.19 -15.79 32.45
C GLY A 102 10.38 -14.64 31.44
N GLY A 103 9.32 -14.23 30.71
CA GLY A 103 9.35 -13.08 29.80
C GLY A 103 10.15 -13.31 28.52
N GLN A 104 10.41 -14.58 28.19
CA GLN A 104 11.03 -14.99 26.92
C GLN A 104 9.99 -15.02 25.79
N SER A 105 10.45 -15.00 24.53
CA SER A 105 9.55 -15.19 23.38
C SER A 105 9.04 -16.63 23.31
N ARG A 106 7.85 -16.85 22.75
CA ARG A 106 7.29 -18.20 22.49
C ARG A 106 8.26 -19.03 21.63
N ALA A 107 8.85 -18.43 20.61
CA ALA A 107 9.84 -19.08 19.73
C ALA A 107 11.10 -19.54 20.51
N ASP A 108 11.61 -18.71 21.42
CA ASP A 108 12.76 -19.07 22.26
C ASP A 108 12.42 -20.20 23.24
N ALA A 109 11.18 -20.23 23.75
CA ALA A 109 10.71 -21.31 24.61
C ALA A 109 10.67 -22.64 23.85
N VAL A 110 10.15 -22.66 22.62
CA VAL A 110 10.15 -23.84 21.75
C VAL A 110 11.57 -24.30 21.46
N ARG A 111 12.47 -23.40 21.04
CA ARG A 111 13.88 -23.72 20.76
C ARG A 111 14.54 -24.42 21.95
N LYS A 112 14.46 -23.82 23.14
CA LYS A 112 15.04 -24.38 24.37
C LYS A 112 14.44 -25.74 24.72
N MET A 113 13.14 -25.92 24.50
CA MET A 113 12.45 -27.19 24.80
C MET A 113 12.90 -28.30 23.85
N ILE A 114 13.03 -28.00 22.55
CA ILE A 114 13.53 -28.95 21.55
C ILE A 114 14.99 -29.33 21.85
N GLU A 115 15.85 -28.36 22.18
CA GLU A 115 17.23 -28.63 22.61
C GLU A 115 17.28 -29.53 23.84
N LYS A 116 16.41 -29.29 24.83
CA LYS A 116 16.29 -30.13 26.03
C LYS A 116 15.81 -31.55 25.71
N CYS A 117 15.00 -31.72 24.68
CA CYS A 117 14.47 -33.03 24.24
C CYS A 117 15.41 -33.77 23.29
N GLN A 118 16.49 -33.16 22.80
CA GLN A 118 17.42 -33.79 21.86
C GLN A 118 17.95 -35.16 22.35
N PRO A 119 18.38 -35.32 23.62
CA PRO A 119 18.80 -36.63 24.13
C PRO A 119 17.68 -37.68 24.14
N LEU A 120 16.43 -37.26 24.34
CA LEU A 120 15.27 -38.16 24.29
C LEU A 120 14.96 -38.60 22.86
N PHE A 121 15.20 -37.76 21.86
CA PHE A 121 15.07 -38.15 20.45
C PHE A 121 16.13 -39.20 20.06
N ASP A 122 17.37 -39.03 20.53
CA ASP A 122 18.46 -39.98 20.29
C ASP A 122 18.20 -41.34 20.98
N ASP A 123 17.64 -41.30 22.20
CA ASP A 123 17.19 -42.49 22.92
C ASP A 123 16.06 -43.23 22.17
N LEU A 124 15.05 -42.51 21.67
CA LEU A 124 13.95 -43.09 20.91
C LEU A 124 14.45 -43.78 19.62
N PHE A 125 15.45 -43.18 18.95
CA PHE A 125 16.08 -43.79 17.80
C PHE A 125 16.87 -45.06 18.18
N THR A 126 17.71 -44.99 19.21
CA THR A 126 18.61 -46.08 19.60
C THR A 126 17.85 -47.26 20.23
N GLU A 127 16.91 -46.98 21.14
CA GLU A 127 16.21 -48.00 21.90
C GLU A 127 14.97 -48.54 21.19
N GLN A 128 14.25 -47.72 20.42
CA GLN A 128 13.00 -48.14 19.76
C GLN A 128 13.05 -48.16 18.23
N GLY A 129 14.08 -47.59 17.60
CA GLY A 129 14.14 -47.47 16.15
C GLY A 129 13.18 -46.42 15.59
N ILE A 130 12.84 -45.40 16.41
CA ILE A 130 11.95 -44.30 16.00
C ILE A 130 12.79 -43.14 15.48
N SER A 131 12.64 -42.82 14.19
CA SER A 131 13.27 -41.64 13.60
C SER A 131 12.42 -40.40 13.83
N VAL A 132 12.95 -39.40 14.52
CA VAL A 132 12.27 -38.11 14.72
C VAL A 132 12.55 -37.18 13.54
N THR A 133 11.51 -36.56 13.00
CA THR A 133 11.60 -35.62 11.88
C THR A 133 10.93 -34.32 12.27
N LEU A 134 11.71 -33.24 12.31
CA LEU A 134 11.24 -31.89 12.64
C LEU A 134 10.99 -31.09 11.36
N TYR A 135 9.79 -30.52 11.24
CA TYR A 135 9.37 -29.64 10.17
C TYR A 135 9.03 -28.25 10.71
N LYS A 136 9.32 -27.22 9.93
CA LYS A 136 8.81 -25.87 10.16
C LYS A 136 7.61 -25.62 9.27
N PHE A 137 6.57 -24.97 9.78
CA PHE A 137 5.41 -24.56 8.98
C PHE A 137 4.92 -23.17 9.38
N GLY A 138 4.14 -22.54 8.51
CA GLY A 138 3.63 -21.18 8.69
C GLY A 138 3.12 -20.62 7.36
N PRO A 139 4.01 -20.40 6.37
CA PRO A 139 3.60 -19.97 5.04
C PRO A 139 2.84 -21.07 4.26
N PRO A 140 2.01 -20.70 3.26
CA PRO A 140 1.19 -21.64 2.49
C PRO A 140 1.99 -22.49 1.48
N ASP A 141 3.29 -22.23 1.30
CA ASP A 141 4.18 -22.94 0.38
C ASP A 141 4.96 -24.08 1.06
N PHE A 142 4.47 -24.59 2.19
CA PHE A 142 5.09 -25.70 2.92
C PHE A 142 5.43 -26.88 2.00
N ASN A 143 6.69 -27.32 2.07
CA ASN A 143 7.20 -28.44 1.30
C ASN A 143 8.06 -29.36 2.16
N GLU A 144 7.71 -30.64 2.22
CA GLU A 144 8.39 -31.64 3.04
C GLU A 144 9.91 -31.74 2.80
N ALA A 145 10.36 -31.51 1.55
CA ALA A 145 11.76 -31.63 1.19
C ALA A 145 12.62 -30.45 1.69
N THR A 146 12.05 -29.26 1.82
CA THR A 146 12.78 -28.01 2.09
C THR A 146 12.42 -27.38 3.44
N SER A 147 11.27 -27.70 4.00
CA SER A 147 10.74 -27.11 5.24
C SER A 147 11.18 -27.87 6.49
N ARG A 148 12.46 -28.28 6.57
CA ARG A 148 13.05 -28.86 7.79
C ARG A 148 13.25 -27.77 8.83
N TYR A 149 12.99 -28.09 10.10
CA TYR A 149 13.20 -27.16 11.20
C TYR A 149 14.67 -27.16 11.62
N GLU A 150 15.24 -25.97 11.80
CA GLU A 150 16.58 -25.76 12.38
C GLU A 150 16.46 -24.77 13.55
N PRO A 151 17.24 -24.91 14.63
CA PRO A 151 17.17 -24.00 15.79
C PRO A 151 17.40 -22.52 15.44
N THR A 152 18.13 -22.23 14.36
CA THR A 152 18.45 -20.87 13.90
C THR A 152 17.31 -20.19 13.11
N VAL A 153 16.20 -20.89 12.85
CA VAL A 153 15.06 -20.34 12.11
C VAL A 153 14.43 -19.18 12.87
N VAL A 154 14.18 -18.10 12.16
CA VAL A 154 13.46 -16.91 12.65
C VAL A 154 11.96 -17.15 12.50
N SER A 155 11.19 -16.77 13.51
CA SER A 155 9.72 -16.81 13.47
C SER A 155 9.17 -15.52 12.88
N ASP A 156 9.13 -15.44 11.55
CA ASP A 156 8.67 -14.27 10.79
C ASP A 156 7.54 -14.60 9.79
N ALA A 157 6.98 -15.82 9.87
CA ALA A 157 5.91 -16.20 8.97
C ALA A 157 4.64 -15.39 9.27
N LYS A 158 4.11 -14.71 8.25
CA LYS A 158 2.89 -13.88 8.36
C LYS A 158 1.60 -14.68 8.46
N ARG A 159 1.72 -16.00 8.42
CA ARG A 159 0.63 -16.97 8.42
C ARG A 159 1.09 -18.21 9.18
N SER A 160 0.09 -18.96 9.64
CA SER A 160 0.16 -20.21 10.36
C SER A 160 -0.80 -21.20 9.69
N ASP A 161 -0.35 -21.87 8.61
CA ASP A 161 -1.19 -22.80 7.83
C ASP A 161 -1.05 -24.25 8.33
N TYR A 162 -1.89 -24.62 9.30
CA TYR A 162 -1.91 -25.96 9.88
C TYR A 162 -2.48 -26.99 8.90
N GLY A 163 -3.43 -26.59 8.06
CA GLY A 163 -4.10 -27.47 7.09
C GLY A 163 -3.17 -27.96 5.99
N THR A 164 -2.44 -27.03 5.36
CA THR A 164 -1.45 -27.37 4.31
C THR A 164 -0.34 -28.23 4.86
N TYR A 165 0.14 -27.94 6.08
CA TYR A 165 1.12 -28.77 6.78
C TYR A 165 0.66 -30.22 6.91
N LEU A 166 -0.51 -30.44 7.54
CA LEU A 166 -1.04 -31.79 7.78
C LEU A 166 -1.35 -32.55 6.48
N ASN A 167 -1.83 -31.85 5.46
CA ASN A 167 -2.12 -32.43 4.15
C ASN A 167 -0.83 -32.91 3.46
N LYS A 168 0.19 -32.06 3.39
CA LYS A 168 1.45 -32.38 2.68
C LYS A 168 2.28 -33.43 3.41
N THR A 169 2.30 -33.42 4.74
CA THR A 169 2.92 -34.51 5.50
C THR A 169 2.15 -35.81 5.30
N PHE A 170 0.80 -35.77 5.24
CA PHE A 170 0.00 -36.97 4.99
C PHE A 170 0.33 -37.59 3.63
N GLU A 171 0.42 -36.79 2.56
CA GLU A 171 0.77 -37.23 1.21
C GLU A 171 2.15 -37.90 1.15
N ARG A 172 3.17 -37.32 1.79
CA ARG A 172 4.53 -37.86 1.76
C ARG A 172 4.66 -39.17 2.52
N TRP A 173 4.05 -39.25 3.69
CA TRP A 173 4.30 -40.32 4.64
C TRP A 173 3.35 -41.50 4.47
N GLN A 174 2.56 -41.58 3.39
CA GLN A 174 1.61 -42.68 3.14
C GLN A 174 2.28 -44.07 3.09
N GLY A 175 3.51 -44.16 2.57
CA GLY A 175 4.24 -45.42 2.41
C GLY A 175 5.05 -45.87 3.64
N GLU A 176 5.19 -45.01 4.65
CA GLU A 176 6.06 -45.25 5.81
C GLU A 176 5.24 -45.33 7.10
N ARG A 177 5.73 -46.08 8.10
CA ARG A 177 5.02 -46.25 9.37
C ARG A 177 5.27 -45.06 10.28
N VAL A 178 4.23 -44.26 10.53
CA VAL A 178 4.27 -43.13 11.46
C VAL A 178 3.74 -43.58 12.82
N ARG A 179 4.48 -43.31 13.90
CA ARG A 179 4.14 -43.69 15.28
C ARG A 179 3.25 -42.64 15.94
N GLY A 180 3.44 -41.37 15.59
CA GLY A 180 2.65 -40.24 16.08
C GLY A 180 2.96 -38.97 15.30
N HIS A 181 2.05 -38.02 15.35
CA HIS A 181 2.22 -36.71 14.73
C HIS A 181 2.07 -35.63 15.78
N ILE A 182 3.13 -34.88 16.05
CA ILE A 182 3.17 -33.79 17.01
C ILE A 182 3.09 -32.46 16.25
N VAL A 183 2.27 -31.53 16.74
CA VAL A 183 2.16 -30.15 16.25
C VAL A 183 2.40 -29.20 17.42
N ILE A 184 3.33 -28.27 17.27
CA ILE A 184 3.71 -27.27 18.28
C ILE A 184 3.43 -25.88 17.74
N GLY A 185 2.63 -25.09 18.45
CA GLY A 185 2.29 -23.73 18.04
C GLY A 185 1.29 -23.08 19.00
N ASP A 186 0.85 -21.86 18.68
CA ASP A 186 -0.11 -21.11 19.49
C ASP A 186 -1.57 -21.31 19.04
N GLY A 187 -1.82 -22.02 17.94
CA GLY A 187 -3.15 -22.47 17.51
C GLY A 187 -3.95 -21.45 16.70
N ILE A 188 -3.35 -20.34 16.27
CA ILE A 188 -3.99 -19.43 15.32
C ILE A 188 -3.81 -20.03 13.92
N ASP A 189 -4.87 -20.64 13.36
CA ASP A 189 -4.85 -21.15 11.98
C ASP A 189 -5.46 -20.14 11.02
N ASN A 190 -4.68 -19.70 10.03
CA ASN A 190 -5.14 -18.84 8.93
C ASN A 190 -4.84 -19.43 7.54
N GLY A 191 -4.67 -20.75 7.49
CA GLY A 191 -4.66 -21.51 6.25
C GLY A 191 -6.03 -21.49 5.55
N GLU A 192 -6.03 -21.18 4.25
CA GLU A 192 -7.28 -21.15 3.45
C GLU A 192 -7.42 -22.39 2.54
N ALA A 193 -6.32 -23.09 2.25
CA ALA A 193 -6.31 -24.16 1.26
C ALA A 193 -6.96 -25.46 1.77
N PHE A 194 -6.72 -25.82 3.02
CA PHE A 194 -7.22 -27.04 3.64
C PHE A 194 -7.70 -26.77 5.06
N ASN A 195 -8.78 -27.43 5.47
CA ASN A 195 -9.28 -27.34 6.85
C ASN A 195 -8.45 -28.25 7.77
N ALA A 196 -7.74 -27.67 8.74
CA ALA A 196 -6.82 -28.38 9.63
C ALA A 196 -7.48 -29.53 10.42
N GLU A 197 -8.69 -29.33 10.96
CA GLU A 197 -9.41 -30.37 11.72
C GLU A 197 -9.77 -31.58 10.84
N SER A 198 -10.21 -31.33 9.61
CA SER A 198 -10.53 -32.37 8.63
C SER A 198 -9.29 -33.18 8.24
N GLU A 199 -8.16 -32.49 8.09
CA GLU A 199 -6.85 -33.07 7.76
C GLU A 199 -6.28 -33.90 8.91
N ALA A 200 -6.38 -33.42 10.15
CA ALA A 200 -6.06 -34.19 11.35
C ALA A 200 -6.92 -35.46 11.45
N GLY A 201 -8.21 -35.36 11.10
CA GLY A 201 -9.10 -36.52 10.99
C GLY A 201 -8.65 -37.56 9.95
N ARG A 202 -7.94 -37.16 8.87
CA ARG A 202 -7.35 -38.12 7.92
C ARG A 202 -6.21 -38.93 8.54
N TRP A 203 -5.37 -38.27 9.34
CA TRP A 203 -4.33 -38.94 10.12
C TRP A 203 -4.92 -39.93 11.13
N ALA A 204 -5.97 -39.53 11.84
CA ALA A 204 -6.69 -40.39 12.78
C ALA A 204 -7.23 -41.67 12.13
N ARG A 205 -7.85 -41.56 10.95
CA ARG A 205 -8.36 -42.70 10.17
C ARG A 205 -7.27 -43.68 9.75
N ARG A 206 -6.01 -43.23 9.68
CA ARG A 206 -4.83 -44.06 9.42
C ARG A 206 -4.28 -44.73 10.68
N GLY A 207 -4.86 -44.47 11.85
CA GLY A 207 -4.40 -44.98 13.14
C GLY A 207 -3.22 -44.20 13.72
N VAL A 208 -3.01 -42.95 13.28
CA VAL A 208 -1.95 -42.06 13.78
C VAL A 208 -2.61 -40.86 14.48
N PRO A 209 -2.56 -40.78 15.82
CA PRO A 209 -3.10 -39.63 16.54
C PRO A 209 -2.23 -38.38 16.30
N VAL A 210 -2.89 -37.23 16.20
CA VAL A 210 -2.25 -35.92 16.16
C VAL A 210 -2.23 -35.37 17.59
N HIS A 211 -1.05 -35.10 18.13
CA HIS A 211 -0.85 -34.49 19.44
C HIS A 211 -0.50 -33.01 19.25
N SER A 212 -1.09 -32.14 20.06
CA SER A 212 -0.87 -30.70 19.97
C SER A 212 -0.19 -30.18 21.23
N PHE A 213 0.87 -29.39 21.07
CA PHE A 213 1.56 -28.70 22.16
C PHE A 213 1.36 -27.20 22.01
N ILE A 214 0.68 -26.61 22.99
CA ILE A 214 0.31 -25.20 22.97
C ILE A 214 1.46 -24.37 23.53
N VAL A 215 1.77 -23.28 22.83
CA VAL A 215 2.74 -22.25 23.22
C VAL A 215 2.02 -20.93 23.40
N GLY A 216 2.41 -20.16 24.42
CA GLY A 216 1.76 -18.91 24.80
C GLY A 216 0.78 -19.08 25.96
N LYS A 217 0.55 -17.99 26.68
CA LYS A 217 -0.43 -17.99 27.77
C LYS A 217 -1.83 -18.13 27.19
N GLU A 218 -2.66 -18.86 27.93
CA GLU A 218 -4.08 -18.89 27.67
C GLU A 218 -4.61 -17.46 27.66
N SER A 219 -5.31 -17.09 26.59
CA SER A 219 -6.42 -16.16 26.77
C SER A 219 -7.42 -16.92 27.62
N SER A 220 -7.33 -16.81 28.95
CA SER A 220 -8.46 -17.15 29.79
C SER A 220 -9.62 -16.34 29.22
N ASP A 221 -10.53 -17.07 28.60
CA ASP A 221 -11.76 -16.65 27.96
C ASP A 221 -11.74 -16.16 26.51
N THR A 222 -12.72 -16.69 25.78
CA THR A 222 -13.59 -16.01 24.81
C THR A 222 -14.12 -14.61 25.22
N LEU A 223 -13.57 -13.98 26.28
CA LEU A 223 -13.92 -12.67 26.87
C LEU A 223 -12.78 -11.65 26.73
N THR A 224 -11.75 -11.88 25.91
CA THR A 224 -10.74 -10.83 25.65
C THR A 224 -11.41 -9.60 25.07
N LYS A 225 -11.28 -8.51 25.82
CA LYS A 225 -11.87 -7.21 25.57
C LYS A 225 -10.84 -6.40 24.78
N ASP A 226 -11.19 -5.93 23.59
CA ASP A 226 -10.27 -5.15 22.75
C ASP A 226 -11.03 -4.20 21.84
N ILE A 227 -10.50 -2.99 21.65
CA ILE A 227 -10.99 -2.04 20.66
C ILE A 227 -9.92 -1.89 19.57
N VAL A 228 -10.37 -1.87 18.32
CA VAL A 228 -9.49 -1.74 17.17
C VAL A 228 -10.08 -0.74 16.21
N VAL A 229 -9.36 0.34 15.94
CA VAL A 229 -9.69 1.27 14.86
C VAL A 229 -9.10 0.73 13.56
N THR A 230 -9.95 0.15 12.70
CA THR A 230 -9.48 -0.52 11.48
C THR A 230 -9.14 0.46 10.36
N SER A 231 -9.91 1.54 10.21
CA SER A 231 -9.71 2.51 9.14
C SER A 231 -10.37 3.85 9.45
N VAL A 232 -9.87 4.91 8.82
CA VAL A 232 -10.46 6.26 8.84
C VAL A 232 -10.70 6.71 7.40
N GLU A 233 -11.94 7.11 7.11
CA GLU A 233 -12.37 7.60 5.81
C GLU A 233 -12.89 9.05 5.94
N CYS A 234 -12.53 9.93 5.00
CA CYS A 234 -12.98 11.31 4.98
C CYS A 234 -13.86 11.56 3.75
N ASN A 235 -15.02 12.21 3.94
CA ASN A 235 -15.94 12.57 2.87
C ASN A 235 -16.38 14.04 3.00
N PRO A 236 -16.23 14.88 1.96
CA PRO A 236 -15.62 14.61 0.66
C PRO A 236 -14.09 14.46 0.72
N SER A 237 -13.54 13.68 -0.22
CA SER A 237 -12.09 13.56 -0.47
C SER A 237 -11.83 13.61 -1.98
N PRO A 238 -11.16 14.66 -2.53
CA PRO A 238 -10.57 15.79 -1.82
C PRO A 238 -11.63 16.71 -1.17
N ALA A 239 -11.27 17.33 -0.05
CA ALA A 239 -12.09 18.32 0.64
C ALA A 239 -11.79 19.73 0.11
N PHE A 240 -12.71 20.67 0.35
CA PHE A 240 -12.51 22.08 0.02
C PHE A 240 -12.30 22.92 1.28
N ILE A 241 -11.50 23.99 1.16
CA ILE A 241 -11.31 24.99 2.22
C ILE A 241 -12.69 25.52 2.67
N LYS A 242 -12.86 25.78 3.97
CA LYS A 242 -14.10 26.25 4.62
C LYS A 242 -15.27 25.26 4.63
N ASN A 243 -15.19 24.14 3.90
CA ASN A 243 -16.22 23.11 3.94
C ASN A 243 -16.00 22.12 5.11
N ASP A 244 -17.12 21.69 5.68
CA ASP A 244 -17.15 20.65 6.70
C ASP A 244 -16.83 19.30 6.07
N VAL A 245 -16.03 18.49 6.77
CA VAL A 245 -15.66 17.14 6.34
C VAL A 245 -16.16 16.13 7.37
N THR A 246 -16.87 15.11 6.88
CA THR A 246 -17.26 13.98 7.71
C THR A 246 -16.13 12.97 7.78
N VAL A 247 -15.55 12.80 8.96
CA VAL A 247 -14.55 11.79 9.28
C VAL A 247 -15.27 10.56 9.85
N THR A 248 -15.18 9.43 9.16
CA THR A 248 -15.78 8.15 9.56
C THR A 248 -14.69 7.18 9.98
N ALA A 249 -14.65 6.80 11.25
CA ALA A 249 -13.78 5.75 11.75
C ALA A 249 -14.53 4.42 11.86
N LYS A 250 -13.95 3.35 11.32
CA LYS A 250 -14.47 1.98 11.47
C LYS A 250 -13.80 1.32 12.67
N VAL A 251 -14.61 0.83 13.61
CA VAL A 251 -14.14 0.27 14.88
C VAL A 251 -14.73 -1.10 15.15
N ASN A 252 -13.86 -2.04 15.50
CA ASN A 252 -14.22 -3.33 16.06
C ASN A 252 -14.06 -3.27 17.58
N ALA A 253 -15.04 -3.80 18.30
CA ALA A 253 -15.19 -3.71 19.75
C ALA A 253 -15.43 -5.12 20.31
N TYR A 254 -14.37 -5.95 20.29
CA TYR A 254 -14.45 -7.33 20.73
C TYR A 254 -14.81 -7.38 22.22
N ASN A 255 -15.93 -8.02 22.55
CA ASN A 255 -16.46 -8.10 23.93
C ASN A 255 -16.70 -6.73 24.62
N PHE A 256 -16.86 -5.65 23.84
CA PHE A 256 -17.30 -4.33 24.30
C PHE A 256 -18.63 -3.80 23.68
N PRO A 257 -19.59 -4.63 23.21
CA PRO A 257 -20.86 -4.09 22.74
C PRO A 257 -21.62 -3.38 23.89
N GLY A 258 -22.15 -2.19 23.62
CA GLY A 258 -22.79 -1.30 24.57
C GLY A 258 -21.84 -0.35 25.32
N ALA A 259 -20.53 -0.45 25.13
CA ALA A 259 -19.56 0.45 25.77
C ALA A 259 -19.67 1.88 25.20
N ARG A 260 -19.58 2.87 26.08
CA ARG A 260 -19.47 4.29 25.70
C ARG A 260 -18.00 4.67 25.56
N VAL A 261 -17.66 5.25 24.42
CA VAL A 261 -16.30 5.68 24.08
C VAL A 261 -16.32 7.09 23.53
N THR A 262 -15.25 7.83 23.76
CA THR A 262 -15.00 9.14 23.17
C THR A 262 -14.06 8.96 21.99
N ALA A 263 -14.44 9.47 20.82
CA ALA A 263 -13.59 9.53 19.65
C ALA A 263 -13.09 10.96 19.45
N ARG A 264 -11.79 11.13 19.18
CA ARG A 264 -11.16 12.43 18.93
C ARG A 264 -10.49 12.48 17.58
N VAL A 265 -10.69 13.58 16.86
CA VAL A 265 -10.04 13.87 15.58
C VAL A 265 -8.91 14.86 15.79
N PHE A 266 -7.70 14.52 15.36
CA PHE A 266 -6.55 15.43 15.34
C PHE A 266 -6.12 15.72 13.91
N ILE A 267 -5.70 16.96 13.65
CA ILE A 267 -5.19 17.41 12.36
C ILE A 267 -3.70 17.76 12.51
N ASN A 268 -2.84 17.17 11.67
CA ASN A 268 -1.38 17.38 11.66
C ASN A 268 -0.70 17.20 13.03
N ASP A 269 -1.12 16.17 13.78
CA ASP A 269 -0.57 15.85 15.11
C ASP A 269 -0.66 17.01 16.12
N ASN A 270 -1.60 17.95 15.90
CA ASN A 270 -1.89 19.01 16.87
C ASN A 270 -2.30 18.36 18.20
N PRO A 271 -1.68 18.73 19.34
CA PRO A 271 -2.03 18.18 20.65
C PRO A 271 -3.47 18.48 21.08
N GLN A 272 -4.13 19.47 20.47
CA GLN A 272 -5.57 19.71 20.66
C GLN A 272 -6.39 19.04 19.57
N ALA A 273 -7.36 18.23 19.99
CA ALA A 273 -8.33 17.64 19.09
C ALA A 273 -9.19 18.73 18.44
N VAL A 274 -9.39 18.63 17.13
CA VAL A 274 -10.23 19.55 16.34
C VAL A 274 -11.71 19.25 16.55
N GLN A 275 -12.04 17.98 16.82
CA GLN A 275 -13.39 17.53 17.13
C GLN A 275 -13.33 16.37 18.15
N SER A 276 -14.31 16.31 19.06
CA SER A 276 -14.44 15.25 20.07
C SER A 276 -15.92 14.93 20.26
N GLU A 277 -16.32 13.67 20.10
CA GLU A 277 -17.70 13.21 20.26
C GLU A 277 -17.75 11.87 21.00
N GLU A 278 -18.84 11.65 21.74
CA GLU A 278 -19.10 10.39 22.43
C GLU A 278 -19.99 9.47 21.58
N PHE A 279 -19.65 8.19 21.56
CA PHE A 279 -20.36 7.15 20.81
C PHE A 279 -20.60 5.92 21.67
N THR A 280 -21.61 5.14 21.30
CA THR A 280 -21.86 3.81 21.88
C THR A 280 -21.52 2.75 20.84
N LEU A 281 -20.65 1.80 21.20
CA LEU A 281 -20.25 0.71 20.32
C LEU A 281 -21.32 -0.38 20.34
N GLU A 282 -22.28 -0.37 19.42
CA GLU A 282 -23.42 -1.30 19.45
C GLU A 282 -23.08 -2.73 19.01
N ARG A 283 -22.05 -2.89 18.17
CA ARG A 283 -21.67 -4.16 17.53
C ARG A 283 -20.27 -4.57 17.93
N GLU A 284 -19.97 -5.87 17.85
CA GLU A 284 -18.59 -6.33 18.03
C GLU A 284 -17.68 -5.96 16.86
N LYS A 285 -18.23 -5.82 15.64
CA LYS A 285 -17.47 -5.47 14.43
C LYS A 285 -18.20 -4.42 13.59
N GLY A 286 -17.43 -3.56 12.94
CA GLY A 286 -17.93 -2.61 11.94
C GLY A 286 -18.80 -1.49 12.51
N ASN A 287 -18.49 -0.99 13.71
CA ASN A 287 -19.09 0.25 14.20
C ASN A 287 -18.55 1.43 13.37
N GLU A 288 -19.44 2.34 12.95
CA GLU A 288 -19.06 3.55 12.22
C GLU A 288 -19.22 4.78 13.12
N LEU A 289 -18.11 5.42 13.45
CA LEU A 289 -18.06 6.63 14.26
C LEU A 289 -17.92 7.82 13.31
N LYS A 290 -18.99 8.62 13.14
CA LYS A 290 -19.03 9.74 12.18
C LYS A 290 -18.94 11.05 12.93
N MET A 291 -17.90 11.81 12.66
CA MET A 291 -17.65 13.13 13.27
C MET A 291 -17.49 14.17 12.18
N THR A 292 -18.05 15.36 12.39
CA THR A 292 -17.91 16.47 11.44
C THR A 292 -16.82 17.42 11.93
N ALA A 293 -15.77 17.60 11.14
CA ALA A 293 -14.64 18.47 11.46
C ALA A 293 -14.48 19.58 10.41
N LYS A 294 -14.22 20.81 10.89
CA LYS A 294 -13.86 21.94 10.03
C LYS A 294 -12.40 21.82 9.59
N MET A 295 -12.17 21.86 8.28
CA MET A 295 -10.81 21.85 7.74
C MET A 295 -10.15 23.24 7.86
N PRO A 296 -8.82 23.31 8.01
CA PRO A 296 -8.11 24.59 8.05
C PRO A 296 -8.30 25.42 6.77
N ASP A 297 -8.23 26.75 6.90
CA ASP A 297 -8.45 27.70 5.79
C ASP A 297 -7.30 27.76 4.77
N THR A 298 -6.36 26.83 4.85
CA THR A 298 -5.18 26.75 3.99
C THR A 298 -5.24 25.50 3.12
N LYS A 299 -4.90 25.63 1.83
CA LYS A 299 -4.76 24.48 0.94
C LYS A 299 -3.59 23.60 1.39
N GLY A 300 -3.69 22.29 1.20
CA GLY A 300 -2.60 21.37 1.51
C GLY A 300 -3.04 19.93 1.77
N GLU A 301 -2.06 19.09 2.06
CA GLU A 301 -2.29 17.71 2.54
C GLU A 301 -2.28 17.71 4.07
N TYR A 302 -3.40 17.31 4.67
CA TYR A 302 -3.58 17.26 6.12
C TYR A 302 -3.64 15.82 6.61
N LYS A 303 -2.87 15.53 7.65
CA LYS A 303 -2.92 14.25 8.35
C LYS A 303 -4.09 14.26 9.33
N ILE A 304 -5.04 13.35 9.16
CA ILE A 304 -6.20 13.17 10.02
C ILE A 304 -5.96 11.92 10.86
N LYS A 305 -5.90 12.09 12.18
CA LYS A 305 -5.81 11.00 13.15
C LYS A 305 -7.13 10.87 13.89
N VAL A 306 -7.62 9.65 14.04
CA VAL A 306 -8.72 9.34 14.95
C VAL A 306 -8.23 8.42 16.05
N GLU A 307 -8.46 8.81 17.30
CA GLU A 307 -8.16 8.01 18.49
C GLU A 307 -9.46 7.77 19.26
N VAL A 308 -9.61 6.56 19.81
CA VAL A 308 -10.81 6.12 20.53
C VAL A 308 -10.41 5.61 21.91
N GLY A 309 -11.17 6.01 22.94
CA GLY A 309 -10.94 5.57 24.31
C GLY A 309 -11.95 6.16 25.29
N ILE A 310 -11.67 6.12 26.58
CA ILE A 310 -12.42 6.84 27.61
C ILE A 310 -11.72 8.17 27.88
N ASP A 311 -12.45 9.27 27.81
CA ASP A 311 -11.93 10.56 28.23
C ASP A 311 -11.84 10.65 29.76
N LYS A 312 -10.61 10.72 30.29
CA LYS A 312 -10.36 11.10 31.68
C LYS A 312 -9.46 12.33 31.71
N ASN A 313 -10.00 13.43 32.24
CA ASN A 313 -9.27 14.69 32.43
C ASN A 313 -8.56 15.20 31.15
N GLY A 314 -9.16 15.02 29.98
CA GLY A 314 -8.59 15.51 28.73
C GLY A 314 -7.59 14.55 28.07
N LYS A 315 -7.38 13.35 28.60
CA LYS A 315 -6.59 12.28 27.98
C LYS A 315 -7.46 11.07 27.68
N LEU A 316 -7.33 10.51 26.47
CA LEU A 316 -7.96 9.24 26.14
C LEU A 316 -7.17 8.11 26.80
N GLU A 317 -7.86 7.34 27.63
CA GLU A 317 -7.34 6.11 28.23
C GLU A 317 -8.01 4.88 27.59
N PRO A 318 -7.28 3.75 27.51
CA PRO A 318 -7.84 2.46 27.11
C PRO A 318 -9.00 2.05 28.00
N LEU A 319 -9.92 1.25 27.48
CA LEU A 319 -11.04 0.75 28.28
C LEU A 319 -10.54 -0.25 29.35
N PRO A 320 -11.17 -0.32 30.53
CA PRO A 320 -10.78 -1.29 31.55
C PRO A 320 -10.86 -2.73 31.04
N GLY A 321 -9.73 -3.43 31.08
CA GLY A 321 -9.61 -4.82 30.62
C GLY A 321 -9.26 -4.97 29.13
N GLU A 322 -8.94 -3.87 28.45
CA GLU A 322 -8.47 -3.87 27.07
C GLU A 322 -7.10 -4.56 26.90
N LEU A 323 -6.97 -5.39 25.88
CA LEU A 323 -5.77 -6.19 25.63
C LEU A 323 -4.60 -5.34 25.12
N SER A 324 -4.84 -4.47 24.14
CA SER A 324 -3.80 -3.62 23.56
C SER A 324 -4.32 -2.20 23.40
N PRO A 325 -3.57 -1.17 23.84
CA PRO A 325 -3.92 0.22 23.54
C PRO A 325 -3.33 0.71 22.20
N LEU A 326 -2.47 -0.10 21.57
CA LEU A 326 -1.68 0.33 20.40
C LEU A 326 -2.51 0.38 19.11
N ASN A 327 -3.68 -0.25 19.09
CA ASN A 327 -4.61 -0.39 17.97
C ASN A 327 -5.87 0.50 18.14
N ASN A 328 -5.89 1.40 19.13
CA ASN A 328 -6.98 2.33 19.43
C ASN A 328 -6.98 3.63 18.61
N TRP A 329 -6.16 3.69 17.56
CA TRP A 329 -6.12 4.83 16.68
C TRP A 329 -5.80 4.41 15.25
N SER A 330 -6.19 5.25 14.30
CA SER A 330 -5.80 5.11 12.89
C SER A 330 -5.70 6.49 12.24
N GLU A 331 -4.91 6.58 11.17
CA GLU A 331 -4.50 7.83 10.53
C GLU A 331 -4.66 7.75 9.01
N THR A 332 -5.03 8.87 8.39
CA THR A 332 -5.16 9.01 6.93
C THR A 332 -4.78 10.42 6.46
N TYR A 333 -4.55 10.62 5.17
CA TYR A 333 -4.32 11.95 4.59
C TYR A 333 -5.54 12.43 3.80
N LEU A 334 -5.86 13.70 3.99
CA LEU A 334 -6.88 14.42 3.24
C LEU A 334 -6.27 15.61 2.49
N THR A 335 -6.49 15.64 1.18
CA THR A 335 -6.15 16.81 0.37
C THR A 335 -7.26 17.85 0.50
N VAL A 336 -6.91 19.03 0.99
CA VAL A 336 -7.79 20.19 1.05
C VAL A 336 -7.42 21.13 -0.08
N LEU A 337 -8.36 21.33 -1.01
CA LEU A 337 -8.26 22.22 -2.16
C LEU A 337 -8.96 23.54 -1.85
N LYS A 338 -8.53 24.63 -2.47
CA LYS A 338 -9.31 25.88 -2.42
C LYS A 338 -10.62 25.66 -3.15
N GLU A 339 -11.76 25.93 -2.48
CA GLU A 339 -13.07 25.92 -3.14
C GLU A 339 -13.10 26.99 -4.26
N GLY A 340 -14.12 26.92 -5.11
CA GLY A 340 -14.40 27.95 -6.11
C GLY A 340 -14.36 29.38 -5.55
N VAL A 341 -14.22 30.36 -6.45
CA VAL A 341 -14.14 31.78 -6.08
C VAL A 341 -15.56 32.31 -5.86
N ARG A 342 -15.85 32.81 -4.65
CA ARG A 342 -17.10 33.53 -4.37
C ARG A 342 -16.97 34.98 -4.83
N VAL A 343 -17.80 35.38 -5.79
CA VAL A 343 -17.74 36.70 -6.43
C VAL A 343 -19.04 37.46 -6.14
N LEU A 344 -18.93 38.65 -5.54
CA LEU A 344 -20.03 39.59 -5.43
C LEU A 344 -19.95 40.64 -6.55
N ILE A 345 -21.03 40.83 -7.29
CA ILE A 345 -21.19 41.92 -8.26
C ILE A 345 -22.22 42.91 -7.71
N VAL A 346 -21.80 44.15 -7.53
CA VAL A 346 -22.69 45.27 -7.18
C VAL A 346 -22.68 46.26 -8.34
N ASP A 347 -23.76 46.32 -9.12
CA ASP A 347 -23.86 47.20 -10.29
C ASP A 347 -25.29 47.72 -10.42
N GLN A 348 -25.52 48.64 -11.36
CA GLN A 348 -26.87 48.98 -11.83
C GLN A 348 -27.32 48.00 -12.92
N LEU A 349 -28.63 47.98 -13.20
CA LEU A 349 -29.17 47.17 -14.29
C LEU A 349 -28.74 47.75 -15.65
N ARG A 350 -27.79 47.08 -16.31
CA ARG A 350 -27.30 47.44 -17.65
C ARG A 350 -26.87 46.20 -18.45
N TRP A 351 -26.73 46.34 -19.76
CA TRP A 351 -26.28 45.26 -20.64
C TRP A 351 -24.91 44.72 -20.21
N GLU A 352 -23.98 45.60 -19.84
CA GLU A 352 -22.66 45.21 -19.35
C GLU A 352 -22.74 44.24 -18.16
N GLN A 353 -23.57 44.58 -17.16
CA GLN A 353 -23.78 43.77 -15.97
C GLN A 353 -24.34 42.38 -16.33
N THR A 354 -25.29 42.32 -17.27
CA THR A 354 -25.89 41.05 -17.72
C THR A 354 -24.83 40.14 -18.35
N PHE A 355 -23.99 40.67 -19.24
CA PHE A 355 -22.98 39.87 -19.93
C PHE A 355 -21.77 39.54 -19.06
N LEU A 356 -21.40 40.43 -18.14
CA LEU A 356 -20.43 40.15 -17.08
C LEU A 356 -20.87 38.96 -16.23
N ARG A 357 -22.12 38.97 -15.77
CA ARG A 357 -22.72 37.88 -15.00
C ARG A 357 -22.70 36.57 -15.78
N ASP A 358 -23.05 36.59 -17.06
CA ASP A 358 -23.07 35.39 -17.90
C ASP A 358 -21.64 34.84 -18.14
N ALA A 359 -20.65 35.73 -18.29
CA ALA A 359 -19.23 35.36 -18.40
C ALA A 359 -18.70 34.65 -17.13
N PHE A 360 -19.20 35.03 -15.94
CA PHE A 360 -18.85 34.36 -14.69
C PHE A 360 -19.65 33.09 -14.44
N ARG A 361 -20.96 33.09 -14.68
CA ARG A 361 -21.81 31.89 -14.48
C ARG A 361 -21.45 30.73 -15.41
N SER A 362 -20.82 31.01 -16.55
CA SER A 362 -20.30 29.97 -17.44
C SER A 362 -19.06 29.26 -16.90
N GLU A 363 -18.42 29.77 -15.83
CA GLU A 363 -17.30 29.12 -15.14
C GLU A 363 -17.79 28.37 -13.89
N LYS A 364 -17.64 27.04 -13.89
CA LYS A 364 -18.12 26.17 -12.79
C LYS A 364 -17.43 26.44 -11.45
N ARG A 365 -16.25 27.06 -11.49
CA ARG A 365 -15.48 27.42 -10.30
C ARG A 365 -15.96 28.71 -9.63
N PHE A 366 -16.90 29.47 -10.20
CA PHE A 366 -17.35 30.72 -9.61
C PHE A 366 -18.73 30.58 -8.97
N ASP A 367 -18.84 31.00 -7.72
CA ASP A 367 -20.12 31.17 -7.03
C ASP A 367 -20.48 32.65 -7.04
N VAL A 368 -21.43 33.03 -7.90
CA VAL A 368 -21.67 34.41 -8.31
C VAL A 368 -22.93 34.97 -7.65
N TYR A 369 -22.74 36.01 -6.85
CA TYR A 369 -23.79 36.75 -6.17
C TYR A 369 -23.95 38.14 -6.80
N GLU A 370 -25.19 38.61 -6.89
CA GLU A 370 -25.54 39.82 -7.62
C GLU A 370 -26.42 40.71 -6.76
N VAL A 371 -26.07 41.99 -6.69
CA VAL A 371 -26.88 43.04 -6.09
C VAL A 371 -27.03 44.18 -7.08
N ILE A 372 -28.26 44.38 -7.56
CA ILE A 372 -28.59 45.50 -8.44
C ILE A 372 -29.00 46.70 -7.59
N LEU A 373 -28.31 47.83 -7.77
CA LEU A 373 -28.63 49.09 -7.11
C LEU A 373 -28.98 50.17 -8.14
N GLN A 374 -30.21 50.67 -8.11
CA GLN A 374 -30.63 51.85 -8.87
C GLN A 374 -30.69 53.09 -7.95
N SER A 375 -30.48 54.28 -8.53
CA SER A 375 -30.34 55.53 -7.78
C SER A 375 -31.60 55.97 -7.02
N ASP A 376 -32.78 55.51 -7.44
CA ASP A 376 -34.11 55.88 -6.94
C ASP A 376 -34.88 54.74 -6.24
N GLN A 377 -34.34 53.52 -6.19
CA GLN A 377 -35.04 52.35 -5.65
C GLN A 377 -34.69 52.01 -4.19
N THR A 378 -35.67 51.48 -3.46
CA THR A 378 -35.48 50.92 -2.11
C THR A 378 -34.81 49.55 -2.18
N VAL A 379 -33.72 49.38 -1.44
CA VAL A 379 -32.95 48.12 -1.41
C VAL A 379 -33.68 47.06 -0.58
N SER A 380 -33.90 45.88 -1.16
CA SER A 380 -34.57 44.75 -0.50
C SER A 380 -33.74 44.18 0.65
N GLN A 381 -34.38 43.48 1.60
CA GLN A 381 -33.66 42.85 2.71
C GLN A 381 -32.68 41.78 2.22
N GLY A 382 -33.05 40.96 1.24
CA GLY A 382 -32.13 39.97 0.66
C GLY A 382 -30.89 40.61 0.01
N ALA A 383 -31.03 41.77 -0.63
CA ALA A 383 -29.89 42.53 -1.14
C ALA A 383 -29.00 43.06 0.00
N ARG A 384 -29.58 43.51 1.12
CA ARG A 384 -28.81 43.91 2.30
C ARG A 384 -28.05 42.75 2.93
N ASP A 385 -28.65 41.56 2.97
CA ASP A 385 -28.02 40.35 3.50
C ASP A 385 -26.82 39.92 2.64
N LEU A 386 -26.91 40.08 1.31
CA LEU A 386 -25.81 39.84 0.38
C LEU A 386 -24.70 40.90 0.47
N LEU A 387 -25.05 42.15 0.79
CA LEU A 387 -24.09 43.24 1.02
C LEU A 387 -23.37 43.14 2.38
N ASN A 388 -23.77 42.21 3.26
CA ASN A 388 -23.04 41.91 4.49
C ASN A 388 -21.79 41.07 4.18
N LEU A 389 -20.69 41.77 3.88
CA LEU A 389 -19.43 41.16 3.44
C LEU A 389 -18.84 40.18 4.47
N GLU A 390 -19.04 40.41 5.76
CA GLU A 390 -18.52 39.52 6.81
C GLU A 390 -19.27 38.19 6.87
N ALA A 391 -20.59 38.23 6.76
CA ALA A 391 -21.43 37.03 6.80
C ALA A 391 -21.24 36.15 5.55
N GLN A 392 -20.99 36.77 4.40
CA GLN A 392 -20.96 36.08 3.11
C GLN A 392 -19.55 35.61 2.67
N ALA A 393 -18.50 36.15 3.28
CA ALA A 393 -17.11 35.73 3.10
C ALA A 393 -16.65 35.64 1.63
N TYR A 394 -16.94 36.68 0.83
CA TYR A 394 -16.54 36.76 -0.59
C TYR A 394 -15.01 36.81 -0.77
N ASP A 395 -14.52 36.20 -1.85
CA ASP A 395 -13.11 36.27 -2.24
C ASP A 395 -12.85 37.47 -3.16
N VAL A 396 -13.83 37.84 -4.00
CA VAL A 396 -13.75 38.96 -4.92
C VAL A 396 -15.03 39.80 -4.88
N VAL A 397 -14.88 41.13 -4.83
CA VAL A 397 -15.97 42.10 -4.90
C VAL A 397 -15.77 43.02 -6.10
N ILE A 398 -16.75 43.05 -7.00
CA ILE A 398 -16.78 43.90 -8.20
C ILE A 398 -17.84 44.97 -8.02
N ILE A 399 -17.42 46.22 -8.11
CA ILE A 399 -18.29 47.39 -8.03
C ILE A 399 -18.36 48.00 -9.43
N GLY A 400 -19.56 47.97 -10.01
CA GLY A 400 -19.86 48.47 -11.34
C GLY A 400 -20.09 49.99 -11.39
N ASN A 401 -21.04 50.41 -12.22
CA ASN A 401 -21.42 51.81 -12.38
C ASN A 401 -22.34 52.27 -11.23
N VAL A 402 -21.79 52.32 -10.01
CA VAL A 402 -22.49 52.73 -8.79
C VAL A 402 -21.61 53.68 -7.98
N GLY A 403 -22.15 54.84 -7.60
CA GLY A 403 -21.44 55.81 -6.77
C GLY A 403 -21.48 55.48 -5.26
N ALA A 404 -20.52 56.03 -4.51
CA ALA A 404 -20.46 55.86 -3.05
C ALA A 404 -21.77 56.24 -2.31
N PRO A 405 -22.53 57.29 -2.70
CA PRO A 405 -23.78 57.64 -2.03
C PRO A 405 -24.85 56.55 -2.10
N VAL A 406 -24.91 55.81 -3.21
CA VAL A 406 -25.89 54.72 -3.41
C VAL A 406 -25.47 53.49 -2.60
N LEU A 407 -24.17 53.14 -2.62
CA LEU A 407 -23.62 52.04 -1.81
C LEU A 407 -23.87 52.28 -0.31
N ASN A 408 -23.56 53.47 0.20
CA ASN A 408 -23.74 53.80 1.61
C ASN A 408 -25.22 53.85 2.02
N ARG A 409 -26.14 54.20 1.11
CA ARG A 409 -27.58 54.11 1.36
C ARG A 409 -28.04 52.65 1.47
N ALA A 410 -27.50 51.78 0.62
CA ALA A 410 -27.81 50.35 0.62
C ALA A 410 -27.25 49.63 1.85
N ALA A 411 -26.00 49.93 2.20
CA ALA A 411 -25.27 49.36 3.31
C ALA A 411 -24.28 50.41 3.88
N PRO A 412 -24.61 51.08 5.00
CA PRO A 412 -23.86 52.23 5.51
C PRO A 412 -22.36 52.03 5.74
N ASN A 413 -21.94 50.83 6.12
CA ASN A 413 -20.54 50.51 6.41
C ASN A 413 -19.83 49.79 5.26
N PHE A 414 -20.48 49.58 4.12
CA PHE A 414 -19.99 48.71 3.04
C PHE A 414 -18.57 49.04 2.58
N LEU A 415 -18.30 50.31 2.26
CA LEU A 415 -16.97 50.72 1.78
C LEU A 415 -15.90 50.60 2.87
N THR A 416 -16.26 50.87 4.13
CA THR A 416 -15.36 50.73 5.28
C THR A 416 -15.04 49.26 5.55
N ASP A 417 -16.04 48.40 5.54
CA ASP A 417 -15.89 46.95 5.70
C ASP A 417 -15.10 46.34 4.55
N LEU A 418 -15.39 46.74 3.31
CA LEU A 418 -14.64 46.31 2.14
C LEU A 418 -13.16 46.72 2.26
N THR A 419 -12.89 47.95 2.69
CA THR A 419 -11.51 48.44 2.90
C THR A 419 -10.77 47.57 3.92
N ARG A 420 -11.40 47.31 5.07
CA ARG A 420 -10.83 46.46 6.12
C ARG A 420 -10.61 45.03 5.64
N LEU A 421 -11.61 44.41 5.01
CA LEU A 421 -11.53 43.02 4.53
C LEU A 421 -10.50 42.86 3.41
N ALA A 422 -10.43 43.80 2.47
CA ALA A 422 -9.40 43.82 1.45
C ALA A 422 -8.01 43.90 2.11
N THR A 423 -7.80 44.82 3.06
CA THR A 423 -6.48 45.06 3.68
C THR A 423 -6.02 43.95 4.62
N THR A 424 -6.94 43.34 5.38
CA THR A 424 -6.62 42.36 6.44
C THR A 424 -6.80 40.90 6.02
N LYS A 425 -7.84 40.61 5.22
CA LYS A 425 -8.18 39.24 4.79
C LYS A 425 -7.81 38.96 3.33
N GLY A 426 -7.31 39.95 2.59
CA GLY A 426 -6.84 39.75 1.21
C GLY A 426 -7.95 39.66 0.16
N VAL A 427 -9.16 40.17 0.46
CA VAL A 427 -10.28 40.18 -0.51
C VAL A 427 -9.90 41.01 -1.74
N GLY A 428 -10.10 40.44 -2.93
CA GLY A 428 -9.84 41.11 -4.20
C GLY A 428 -10.94 42.11 -4.54
N VAL A 429 -10.57 43.32 -4.98
CA VAL A 429 -11.55 44.38 -5.29
C VAL A 429 -11.38 44.90 -6.71
N MET A 430 -12.49 45.03 -7.44
CA MET A 430 -12.52 45.65 -8.76
C MET A 430 -13.55 46.77 -8.83
N PHE A 431 -13.18 47.89 -9.46
CA PHE A 431 -14.10 48.95 -9.84
C PHE A 431 -14.19 49.05 -11.36
N LEU A 432 -15.41 49.19 -11.89
CA LEU A 432 -15.69 49.36 -13.33
C LEU A 432 -16.07 50.80 -13.67
N GLY A 433 -15.90 51.16 -14.94
CA GLY A 433 -16.24 52.47 -15.47
C GLY A 433 -17.73 52.68 -15.69
N GLY A 434 -18.11 53.94 -15.72
CA GLY A 434 -19.48 54.39 -15.88
C GLY A 434 -19.70 55.85 -15.42
N GLU A 435 -20.89 56.38 -15.70
CA GLU A 435 -21.31 57.74 -15.36
C GLU A 435 -21.27 58.02 -13.84
N TYR A 436 -21.69 57.07 -13.03
CA TYR A 436 -21.72 57.12 -11.57
C TYR A 436 -20.50 56.47 -10.93
N ALA A 437 -19.67 55.77 -11.70
CA ALA A 437 -18.47 55.12 -11.21
C ALA A 437 -17.46 56.15 -10.67
N TYR A 438 -16.72 55.76 -9.64
CA TYR A 438 -15.69 56.60 -9.01
C TYR A 438 -16.21 57.94 -8.43
N THR A 439 -17.53 58.11 -8.28
CA THR A 439 -18.14 59.31 -7.70
C THR A 439 -18.39 59.18 -6.19
N GLY A 440 -18.36 60.32 -5.50
CA GLY A 440 -18.48 60.40 -4.03
C GLY A 440 -17.19 60.02 -3.29
N ASP A 441 -17.23 60.09 -1.97
CA ASP A 441 -16.07 59.89 -1.10
C ASP A 441 -15.70 58.39 -0.97
N ILE A 442 -15.15 57.80 -2.04
CA ILE A 442 -14.59 56.44 -2.01
C ILE A 442 -13.24 56.46 -1.27
N PRO A 443 -13.00 55.55 -0.30
CA PRO A 443 -11.72 55.46 0.40
C PRO A 443 -10.53 55.34 -0.55
N ASN A 444 -9.49 56.14 -0.29
CA ASN A 444 -8.28 56.19 -1.13
C ASN A 444 -7.48 54.89 -1.12
N GLU A 445 -7.74 54.02 -0.16
CA GLU A 445 -7.15 52.71 0.02
C GLU A 445 -7.70 51.72 -1.03
N LEU A 446 -8.98 51.85 -1.41
CA LEU A 446 -9.67 50.93 -2.33
C LEU A 446 -9.36 51.18 -3.81
N LEU A 447 -8.85 52.37 -4.16
CA LEU A 447 -8.58 52.74 -5.54
C LEU A 447 -7.07 52.79 -5.83
N PRO A 448 -6.58 52.12 -6.88
CA PRO A 448 -5.20 52.26 -7.32
C PRO A 448 -4.95 53.68 -7.88
N ILE A 449 -5.99 54.30 -8.44
CA ILE A 449 -5.95 55.57 -9.16
C ILE A 449 -6.70 56.69 -8.42
N LYS A 450 -6.59 57.93 -8.89
CA LYS A 450 -7.63 58.95 -8.65
C LYS A 450 -8.57 58.91 -9.87
N GLY A 451 -9.81 58.51 -9.63
CA GLY A 451 -10.85 58.45 -10.67
C GLY A 451 -11.41 59.84 -10.94
N GLY A 452 -11.86 60.07 -12.17
CA GLY A 452 -12.41 61.35 -12.62
C GLY A 452 -13.70 61.17 -13.42
N SER A 453 -14.21 62.29 -13.94
CA SER A 453 -15.37 62.30 -14.82
C SER A 453 -15.14 61.48 -16.09
N VAL A 454 -16.24 61.19 -16.77
CA VAL A 454 -16.21 60.59 -18.10
C VAL A 454 -15.40 61.49 -19.04
N ALA A 455 -14.49 60.90 -19.79
CA ALA A 455 -13.59 61.58 -20.72
C ALA A 455 -14.28 62.03 -22.01
N ASP A 456 -15.52 61.59 -22.22
CA ASP A 456 -16.29 61.66 -23.47
C ASP A 456 -17.51 62.59 -23.34
N VAL A 457 -18.03 63.05 -24.48
CA VAL A 457 -19.34 63.70 -24.59
C VAL A 457 -20.41 62.63 -24.42
N LEU A 458 -21.33 62.86 -23.48
CA LEU A 458 -22.51 62.03 -23.29
C LEU A 458 -23.67 62.56 -24.14
N ASN A 459 -24.46 61.67 -24.73
CA ASN A 459 -25.72 62.02 -25.36
C ASN A 459 -26.81 62.32 -24.30
N ASP A 460 -28.02 62.70 -24.73
CA ASP A 460 -29.15 62.99 -23.83
C ASP A 460 -29.59 61.80 -22.95
N ARG A 461 -29.13 60.58 -23.24
CA ARG A 461 -29.39 59.36 -22.47
C ARG A 461 -28.24 58.98 -21.52
N GLY A 462 -27.16 59.76 -21.50
CA GLY A 462 -25.97 59.48 -20.70
C GLY A 462 -24.98 58.53 -21.38
N ASP A 463 -25.18 58.15 -22.65
CA ASP A 463 -24.27 57.25 -23.36
C ASP A 463 -23.09 58.02 -23.96
N PRO A 464 -21.85 57.53 -23.80
CA PRO A 464 -20.69 58.11 -24.47
C PRO A 464 -20.76 57.99 -25.99
N VAL A 465 -20.38 59.05 -26.71
CA VAL A 465 -20.54 59.16 -28.17
C VAL A 465 -19.25 58.81 -28.94
N VAL A 466 -18.09 58.90 -28.30
CA VAL A 466 -16.78 58.73 -28.94
C VAL A 466 -16.24 57.30 -28.71
N PRO A 467 -15.99 56.54 -29.79
CA PRO A 467 -15.43 55.20 -29.67
C PRO A 467 -13.92 55.25 -29.40
N PHE A 468 -13.41 54.33 -28.57
CA PHE A 468 -11.99 54.24 -28.23
C PHE A 468 -11.47 52.78 -28.21
N PRO A 469 -10.19 52.55 -28.53
CA PRO A 469 -9.58 51.22 -28.45
C PRO A 469 -9.06 50.92 -27.03
N VAL A 470 -8.95 49.64 -26.70
CA VAL A 470 -8.29 49.18 -25.48
C VAL A 470 -7.01 48.49 -25.87
N ILE A 471 -5.87 49.13 -25.61
CA ILE A 471 -4.55 48.62 -25.98
C ILE A 471 -3.92 47.94 -24.77
N PRO A 472 -3.85 46.60 -24.71
CA PRO A 472 -3.14 45.91 -23.66
C PRO A 472 -1.64 46.11 -23.86
N ASN A 473 -0.91 46.45 -22.80
CA ASN A 473 0.56 46.45 -22.85
C ASN A 473 1.09 45.00 -22.71
N PRO A 474 2.43 44.76 -22.75
CA PRO A 474 2.98 43.41 -22.61
C PRO A 474 2.52 42.68 -21.33
N ASN A 475 2.40 43.40 -20.21
CA ASN A 475 1.90 42.84 -18.96
C ASN A 475 0.41 42.46 -19.05
N GLY A 476 -0.39 43.28 -19.71
CA GLY A 476 -1.81 43.02 -19.96
C GLY A 476 -2.02 41.79 -20.83
N LEU A 477 -1.31 41.69 -21.96
CA LEU A 477 -1.41 40.55 -22.87
C LEU A 477 -1.05 39.21 -22.20
N ASN A 478 -0.02 39.21 -21.35
CA ASN A 478 0.41 38.01 -20.65
C ASN A 478 -0.53 37.59 -19.50
N LYS A 479 -1.41 38.50 -19.04
CA LYS A 479 -2.33 38.28 -17.92
C LYS A 479 -3.78 38.44 -18.36
N MET A 480 -4.38 39.61 -18.12
CA MET A 480 -5.82 39.87 -18.26
C MET A 480 -6.34 39.70 -19.69
N PHE A 481 -5.51 40.07 -20.66
CA PHE A 481 -5.88 40.11 -22.09
C PHE A 481 -5.37 38.90 -22.87
N LYS A 482 -4.96 37.83 -22.18
CA LYS A 482 -4.44 36.63 -22.82
C LYS A 482 -5.54 35.99 -23.69
N VAL A 483 -5.18 35.48 -24.86
CA VAL A 483 -6.04 34.62 -25.69
C VAL A 483 -5.35 33.29 -25.92
N VAL A 484 -6.10 32.19 -25.84
CA VAL A 484 -5.59 30.84 -26.13
C VAL A 484 -6.27 30.33 -27.39
N PRO A 485 -5.51 29.81 -28.37
CA PRO A 485 -6.08 29.20 -29.58
C PRO A 485 -7.03 28.06 -29.23
N LYS A 486 -8.09 27.87 -30.03
CA LYS A 486 -9.02 26.76 -29.83
C LYS A 486 -8.30 25.41 -30.00
N PRO A 487 -8.65 24.38 -29.21
CA PRO A 487 -8.09 23.04 -29.36
C PRO A 487 -8.24 22.52 -30.80
N GLY A 488 -7.15 22.08 -31.41
CA GLY A 488 -7.12 21.58 -32.80
C GLY A 488 -6.96 22.67 -33.88
N ALA A 489 -6.87 23.95 -33.51
CA ALA A 489 -6.50 25.01 -34.45
C ALA A 489 -5.01 24.91 -34.84
N PRO A 490 -4.63 25.31 -36.08
CA PRO A 490 -3.23 25.40 -36.48
C PRO A 490 -2.44 26.26 -35.49
N ALA A 491 -1.17 25.90 -35.24
CA ALA A 491 -0.29 26.71 -34.41
C ALA A 491 -0.23 28.15 -34.97
N PRO A 492 -0.50 29.19 -34.14
CA PRO A 492 -0.46 30.56 -34.60
C PRO A 492 0.97 30.94 -35.01
N LYS A 493 1.10 31.80 -36.04
CA LYS A 493 2.41 32.26 -36.54
C LYS A 493 3.05 33.32 -35.63
N GLY A 494 2.28 33.95 -34.75
CA GLY A 494 2.71 34.94 -33.76
C GLY A 494 2.02 34.77 -32.41
N ASP A 495 2.06 35.81 -31.56
CA ASP A 495 1.32 35.82 -30.29
C ASP A 495 -0.18 35.91 -30.57
N PRO A 496 -0.96 34.86 -30.27
CA PRO A 496 -2.40 34.84 -30.54
C PRO A 496 -3.16 35.92 -29.77
N SER A 497 -2.65 36.33 -28.59
CA SER A 497 -3.25 37.41 -27.80
C SER A 497 -3.06 38.73 -28.52
N LYS A 498 -1.83 39.02 -28.98
CA LYS A 498 -1.53 40.22 -29.74
C LYS A 498 -2.37 40.31 -31.01
N GLU A 499 -2.38 39.25 -31.83
CA GLU A 499 -3.15 39.22 -33.08
C GLU A 499 -4.65 39.43 -32.86
N ALA A 500 -5.21 38.84 -31.80
CA ALA A 500 -6.62 38.98 -31.45
C ALA A 500 -6.96 40.42 -31.02
N TRP A 501 -6.12 41.05 -30.18
CA TRP A 501 -6.33 42.42 -29.73
C TRP A 501 -6.03 43.46 -30.83
N ASP A 502 -5.08 43.20 -31.73
CA ASP A 502 -4.87 44.01 -32.93
C ASP A 502 -6.12 44.00 -33.84
N ARG A 503 -6.77 42.83 -33.97
CA ARG A 503 -8.03 42.69 -34.70
C ARG A 503 -9.18 43.41 -33.99
N MET A 504 -9.25 43.34 -32.66
CA MET A 504 -10.26 44.05 -31.85
C MET A 504 -10.13 45.57 -31.98
N ASN A 505 -8.90 46.09 -31.97
CA ASN A 505 -8.61 47.52 -32.02
C ASN A 505 -8.53 48.09 -33.44
N ASN A 506 -8.82 47.28 -34.46
CA ASN A 506 -8.78 47.73 -35.85
C ASN A 506 -9.85 48.81 -36.13
N PHE A 507 -9.43 50.00 -36.55
CA PHE A 507 -10.33 51.13 -36.79
C PHE A 507 -11.46 50.88 -37.80
N ARG A 508 -11.29 49.95 -38.76
CA ARG A 508 -12.29 49.70 -39.82
C ARG A 508 -13.23 48.53 -39.53
N ARG A 509 -12.74 47.51 -38.81
CA ARG A 509 -13.44 46.21 -38.64
C ARG A 509 -13.43 45.68 -37.21
N GLY A 510 -12.75 46.39 -36.30
CA GLY A 510 -12.69 46.08 -34.88
C GLY A 510 -13.96 46.51 -34.14
N MET A 511 -14.01 46.19 -32.85
CA MET A 511 -15.10 46.57 -31.96
C MET A 511 -14.53 47.47 -30.86
N LEU A 512 -14.66 48.78 -31.06
CA LEU A 512 -14.22 49.80 -30.10
C LEU A 512 -15.25 49.95 -28.97
N LEU A 513 -14.78 50.43 -27.82
CA LEU A 513 -15.64 50.71 -26.67
C LEU A 513 -16.15 52.16 -26.72
N ASN A 514 -17.20 52.47 -25.96
CA ASN A 514 -17.82 53.80 -25.83
C ASN A 514 -17.47 54.43 -24.49
N GLY A 515 -16.76 55.56 -24.47
CA GLY A 515 -16.40 56.29 -23.23
C GLY A 515 -15.61 55.56 -22.15
N HIS A 516 -14.84 56.35 -21.40
CA HIS A 516 -14.10 55.87 -20.24
C HIS A 516 -13.99 56.96 -19.17
N ASN A 517 -13.80 56.56 -17.92
CA ASN A 517 -13.44 57.48 -16.84
C ASN A 517 -11.96 57.85 -16.94
N ARG A 518 -11.62 59.14 -16.78
CA ARG A 518 -10.22 59.57 -16.75
C ARG A 518 -9.54 59.13 -15.46
N PHE A 519 -8.37 58.51 -15.59
CA PHE A 519 -7.57 58.06 -14.45
C PHE A 519 -6.28 58.87 -14.33
N VAL A 520 -5.97 59.27 -13.09
CA VAL A 520 -4.68 59.83 -12.73
C VAL A 520 -3.93 58.82 -11.86
N LEU A 521 -2.76 58.39 -12.33
CA LEU A 521 -1.85 57.52 -11.58
C LEU A 521 -1.34 58.26 -10.34
N ARG A 522 -1.15 57.53 -9.24
CA ARG A 522 -0.65 58.11 -7.99
C ARG A 522 0.88 57.97 -7.95
N PRO A 523 1.63 59.07 -7.78
CA PRO A 523 3.09 58.99 -7.65
C PRO A 523 3.51 58.14 -6.44
N GLY A 524 4.54 57.30 -6.61
CA GLY A 524 5.16 56.55 -5.50
C GLY A 524 4.47 55.24 -5.08
N ARG A 525 3.48 54.74 -5.82
CA ARG A 525 2.85 53.42 -5.57
C ARG A 525 3.22 52.39 -6.65
N LEU A 526 3.29 51.11 -6.26
CA LEU A 526 3.58 49.96 -7.16
C LEU A 526 2.35 49.58 -8.00
N ASP A 527 1.82 50.54 -8.74
CA ASP A 527 0.65 50.33 -9.60
C ASP A 527 1.08 49.89 -10.99
N THR A 528 0.43 48.83 -11.50
CA THR A 528 0.71 48.25 -12.81
C THR A 528 -0.39 48.64 -13.78
N VAL A 529 -0.05 49.34 -14.85
CA VAL A 529 -0.95 49.54 -15.98
C VAL A 529 -0.96 48.25 -16.80
N PHE A 530 -2.14 47.70 -17.08
CA PHE A 530 -2.34 46.52 -17.92
C PHE A 530 -2.89 46.88 -19.31
N ALA A 531 -3.66 47.96 -19.40
CA ALA A 531 -4.15 48.48 -20.66
C ALA A 531 -4.27 50.00 -20.61
N TRP A 532 -4.19 50.60 -21.78
CA TRP A 532 -4.26 52.04 -21.99
C TRP A 532 -5.09 52.37 -23.25
N THR A 533 -5.48 53.64 -23.37
CA THR A 533 -6.17 54.19 -24.54
C THR A 533 -5.48 55.49 -24.99
N PRO A 534 -5.53 55.88 -26.27
CA PRO A 534 -5.03 57.18 -26.71
C PRO A 534 -5.70 58.34 -25.97
N ARG A 535 -4.93 59.39 -25.67
CA ARG A 535 -5.49 60.60 -25.03
C ARG A 535 -6.45 61.33 -25.97
N LEU A 536 -7.58 61.77 -25.43
CA LEU A 536 -8.52 62.67 -26.11
C LEU A 536 -7.98 64.11 -26.05
N ASP A 537 -8.01 64.84 -27.16
CA ASP A 537 -7.63 66.26 -27.15
C ASP A 537 -8.66 67.11 -26.37
N ALA A 538 -8.39 68.41 -26.20
CA ALA A 538 -9.30 69.33 -25.48
C ALA A 538 -10.70 69.48 -26.13
N VAL A 539 -10.90 68.92 -27.32
CA VAL A 539 -12.15 68.92 -28.09
C VAL A 539 -12.77 67.51 -28.11
N ASN A 540 -12.34 66.61 -27.22
CA ASN A 540 -12.76 65.21 -27.14
C ASN A 540 -12.61 64.44 -28.46
N LYS A 541 -11.71 64.88 -29.35
CA LYS A 541 -11.38 64.12 -30.55
C LYS A 541 -10.38 63.04 -30.15
N VAL A 542 -10.68 61.80 -30.54
CA VAL A 542 -9.67 60.74 -30.47
C VAL A 542 -8.50 61.19 -31.32
N LEU A 543 -7.33 61.36 -30.70
CA LEU A 543 -6.07 61.27 -31.43
C LEU A 543 -5.94 59.81 -31.85
N THR A 544 -6.74 59.37 -32.82
CA THR A 544 -6.49 58.11 -33.50
C THR A 544 -5.17 58.31 -34.20
N PRO A 545 -4.13 57.53 -33.87
CA PRO A 545 -3.04 57.39 -34.78
C PRO A 545 -3.60 56.99 -36.14
N SER A 546 -3.34 57.80 -37.15
CA SER A 546 -3.61 57.41 -38.53
C SER A 546 -2.81 56.17 -38.95
N ASP A 547 -1.83 55.75 -38.15
CA ASP A 547 -1.05 54.52 -38.29
C ASP A 547 -1.53 53.40 -37.34
N PRO A 548 -2.05 52.28 -37.86
CA PRO A 548 -2.37 51.09 -37.07
C PRO A 548 -1.22 50.56 -36.19
N LYS A 549 0.05 50.89 -36.49
CA LYS A 549 1.21 50.48 -35.68
C LYS A 549 1.27 51.15 -34.31
N GLU A 550 0.72 52.36 -34.18
CA GLU A 550 0.65 53.09 -32.90
C GLU A 550 -0.47 52.58 -31.99
N LEU A 551 -1.37 51.74 -32.51
CA LEU A 551 -2.46 51.06 -31.78
C LEU A 551 -2.23 49.55 -31.63
N ALA A 552 -0.99 49.10 -31.83
CA ALA A 552 -0.66 47.68 -31.77
C ALA A 552 -0.68 47.18 -30.32
N ALA A 553 -1.37 46.08 -30.04
CA ALA A 553 -1.30 45.42 -28.75
C ALA A 553 0.14 45.02 -28.39
N GLY A 554 0.49 45.10 -27.11
CA GLY A 554 1.85 44.85 -26.62
C GLY A 554 2.78 46.07 -26.69
N THR A 555 2.27 47.26 -27.00
CA THR A 555 2.99 48.52 -26.84
C THR A 555 2.96 49.00 -25.39
N GLU A 556 4.10 49.49 -24.90
CA GLU A 556 4.21 50.00 -23.53
C GLU A 556 3.36 51.25 -23.29
N PHE A 557 3.01 51.48 -22.03
CA PHE A 557 2.27 52.66 -21.61
C PHE A 557 3.19 53.89 -21.54
N ASP A 558 2.85 54.95 -22.27
CA ASP A 558 3.51 56.25 -22.20
C ASP A 558 2.52 57.30 -21.62
N PRO A 559 2.74 57.81 -20.40
CA PRO A 559 1.87 58.80 -19.77
C PRO A 559 1.85 60.16 -20.49
N ALA A 560 2.79 60.44 -21.42
CA ALA A 560 2.79 61.68 -22.20
C ALA A 560 1.64 61.72 -23.21
N ILE A 561 1.30 60.57 -23.81
CA ILE A 561 0.39 60.46 -24.95
C ILE A 561 -0.78 59.48 -24.74
N HIS A 562 -0.69 58.60 -23.73
CA HIS A 562 -1.73 57.62 -23.40
C HIS A 562 -2.45 57.98 -22.09
N GLU A 563 -3.68 57.50 -21.98
CA GLU A 563 -4.45 57.47 -20.74
C GLU A 563 -4.52 56.03 -20.21
N PRO A 564 -4.26 55.80 -18.91
CA PRO A 564 -4.33 54.45 -18.34
C PRO A 564 -5.80 54.03 -18.23
N LEU A 565 -6.10 52.78 -18.60
CA LEU A 565 -7.47 52.28 -18.67
C LEU A 565 -7.73 51.11 -17.73
N LEU A 566 -6.81 50.14 -17.66
CA LEU A 566 -6.85 49.07 -16.65
C LEU A 566 -5.61 49.18 -15.78
N VAL A 567 -5.81 49.49 -14.51
CA VAL A 567 -4.73 49.65 -13.53
C VAL A 567 -4.94 48.69 -12.38
N GLY A 568 -3.92 47.88 -12.09
CA GLY A 568 -3.92 47.00 -10.93
C GLY A 568 -2.91 47.42 -9.88
N SER A 569 -3.14 46.98 -8.65
CA SER A 569 -2.20 47.19 -7.55
C SER A 569 -2.19 45.99 -6.61
N GLN A 570 -1.04 45.72 -6.01
CA GLN A 570 -0.85 44.76 -4.92
C GLN A 570 -0.41 45.54 -3.68
N ARG A 571 -1.23 45.49 -2.62
CA ARG A 571 -1.07 46.27 -1.37
C ARG A 571 -1.64 45.46 -0.18
N GLY A 572 -1.68 46.03 1.03
CA GLY A 572 -2.22 45.40 2.25
C GLY A 572 -1.17 44.64 3.07
N ASP A 573 -1.58 44.04 4.20
CA ASP A 573 -0.64 43.33 5.08
C ASP A 573 0.06 42.20 4.30
N ALA A 574 1.39 42.28 4.25
CA ALA A 574 2.25 41.36 3.50
C ALA A 574 1.97 41.25 1.97
N ASN A 575 1.44 42.31 1.32
CA ASN A 575 1.10 42.33 -0.12
C ASN A 575 0.04 41.28 -0.54
N LYS A 576 -0.82 40.86 0.38
CA LYS A 576 -1.82 39.78 0.18
C LYS A 576 -3.15 40.24 -0.42
N SER A 577 -3.30 41.49 -0.86
CA SER A 577 -4.51 41.96 -1.56
C SER A 577 -4.23 42.53 -2.94
N ARG A 578 -5.19 42.32 -3.86
CA ARG A 578 -5.17 42.76 -5.25
C ARG A 578 -6.36 43.66 -5.54
N TRP A 579 -6.08 44.81 -6.16
CA TRP A 579 -7.10 45.77 -6.61
C TRP A 579 -7.00 45.97 -8.12
N LEU A 580 -8.15 46.12 -8.77
CA LEU A 580 -8.27 46.55 -10.17
C LEU A 580 -9.18 47.77 -10.27
N ALA A 581 -8.78 48.74 -11.08
CA ALA A 581 -9.67 49.79 -11.59
C ALA A 581 -9.67 49.74 -13.11
N PHE A 582 -10.86 49.62 -13.68
CA PHE A 582 -11.06 49.57 -15.12
C PHE A 582 -11.99 50.69 -15.57
N GLY A 583 -11.48 51.60 -16.38
CA GLY A 583 -12.19 52.85 -16.72
C GLY A 583 -13.21 52.72 -17.84
N ALA A 584 -13.26 51.58 -18.56
CA ALA A 584 -14.17 51.41 -19.69
C ALA A 584 -15.62 51.16 -19.26
N PHE A 585 -16.57 51.56 -20.10
CA PHE A 585 -18.01 51.43 -19.83
C PHE A 585 -18.58 50.07 -20.23
N ASP A 586 -18.63 49.78 -21.54
CA ASP A 586 -19.40 48.66 -22.08
C ASP A 586 -18.52 47.65 -22.84
N THR A 587 -17.82 46.76 -22.12
CA THR A 587 -17.03 45.70 -22.76
C THR A 587 -17.86 44.71 -23.56
N TYR A 588 -19.17 44.62 -23.33
CA TYR A 588 -20.03 43.74 -24.10
C TYR A 588 -19.99 44.04 -25.61
N LEU A 589 -19.59 45.26 -26.02
CA LEU A 589 -19.41 45.63 -27.42
C LEU A 589 -18.35 44.76 -28.12
N TRP A 590 -17.33 44.28 -27.39
CA TRP A 590 -16.32 43.35 -27.92
C TRP A 590 -16.91 42.05 -28.43
N ARG A 591 -18.05 41.61 -27.89
CA ARG A 591 -18.69 40.32 -28.20
C ARG A 591 -19.15 40.22 -29.65
N SER A 592 -19.37 41.36 -30.31
CA SER A 592 -19.80 41.45 -31.70
C SER A 592 -18.72 41.03 -32.69
N LEU A 593 -17.44 41.00 -32.29
CA LEU A 593 -16.34 40.71 -33.21
C LEU A 593 -16.45 39.30 -33.82
N GLY A 594 -16.61 39.26 -35.15
CA GLY A 594 -16.66 38.03 -35.93
C GLY A 594 -18.05 37.38 -36.03
N GLN A 595 -19.05 37.88 -35.32
CA GLN A 595 -20.39 37.32 -35.37
C GLN A 595 -21.11 37.56 -36.71
N PRO A 596 -22.04 36.67 -37.10
CA PRO A 596 -22.42 35.40 -36.45
C PRO A 596 -21.49 34.22 -36.82
N LYS A 597 -20.48 34.44 -37.66
CA LYS A 597 -19.65 33.37 -38.25
C LYS A 597 -18.59 32.83 -37.30
N GLU A 598 -18.09 33.68 -36.40
CA GLU A 598 -17.07 33.37 -35.41
C GLU A 598 -17.52 33.83 -34.02
N THR A 599 -17.05 33.14 -32.98
CA THR A 599 -17.29 33.50 -31.57
C THR A 599 -16.09 34.22 -30.94
N THR A 600 -15.13 34.69 -31.74
CA THR A 600 -13.86 35.22 -31.26
C THR A 600 -14.04 36.35 -30.24
N GLY A 601 -14.93 37.31 -30.53
CA GLY A 601 -15.24 38.40 -29.58
C GLY A 601 -15.87 37.93 -28.27
N LEU A 602 -16.76 36.93 -28.34
CA LEU A 602 -17.36 36.31 -27.16
C LEU A 602 -16.31 35.64 -26.28
N ASP A 603 -15.47 34.81 -26.90
CA ASP A 603 -14.42 34.06 -26.20
C ASP A 603 -13.40 35.01 -25.56
N MET A 604 -13.06 36.13 -26.22
CA MET A 604 -12.18 37.18 -25.69
C MET A 604 -12.80 37.89 -24.49
N HIS A 605 -14.06 38.31 -24.60
CA HIS A 605 -14.78 39.00 -23.52
C HIS A 605 -14.88 38.12 -22.27
N ASP A 606 -15.37 36.88 -22.41
CA ASP A 606 -15.57 35.99 -21.26
C ASP A 606 -14.23 35.64 -20.60
N ARG A 607 -13.18 35.47 -21.40
CA ARG A 607 -11.84 35.18 -20.89
C ARG A 607 -11.24 36.36 -20.15
N PHE A 608 -11.39 37.59 -20.67
CA PHE A 608 -10.93 38.80 -19.99
C PHE A 608 -11.48 38.88 -18.57
N TRP A 609 -12.79 38.75 -18.42
CA TRP A 609 -13.45 38.81 -17.12
C TRP A 609 -13.02 37.70 -16.18
N ARG A 610 -12.94 36.45 -16.67
CA ARG A 610 -12.44 35.32 -15.87
C ARG A 610 -11.02 35.55 -15.38
N GLN A 611 -10.13 36.06 -16.22
CA GLN A 611 -8.74 36.35 -15.83
C GLN A 611 -8.67 37.46 -14.79
N CYS A 612 -9.51 38.50 -14.88
CA CYS A 612 -9.59 39.52 -13.84
C CYS A 612 -9.97 38.93 -12.47
N VAL A 613 -10.99 38.07 -12.42
CA VAL A 613 -11.42 37.43 -11.16
C VAL A 613 -10.36 36.48 -10.61
N LEU A 614 -9.76 35.62 -11.46
CA LEU A 614 -8.70 34.70 -11.03
C LEU A 614 -7.48 35.45 -10.52
N TRP A 615 -7.11 36.55 -11.18
CA TRP A 615 -6.04 37.41 -10.70
C TRP A 615 -6.39 38.02 -9.34
N LEU A 616 -7.58 38.59 -9.18
CA LEU A 616 -8.03 39.16 -7.90
C LEU A 616 -8.05 38.11 -6.77
N ALA A 617 -8.39 36.87 -7.08
CA ALA A 617 -8.46 35.76 -6.13
C ALA A 617 -7.10 35.05 -5.86
N TYR A 618 -5.99 35.54 -6.42
CA TYR A 618 -4.66 34.90 -6.39
C TYR A 618 -4.64 33.47 -6.96
N GLN A 619 -5.53 33.17 -7.90
CA GLN A 619 -5.62 31.89 -8.57
C GLN A 619 -4.99 31.90 -9.98
N ASP A 620 -4.38 33.00 -10.41
CA ASP A 620 -3.64 33.11 -11.68
C ASP A 620 -2.28 32.37 -11.65
N GLU A 621 -1.67 32.27 -10.47
CA GLU A 621 -0.46 31.47 -10.21
C GLU A 621 -0.78 30.01 -9.82
N GLU A 622 -2.03 29.72 -9.43
CA GLU A 622 -2.49 28.42 -8.91
C GLU A 622 -2.93 27.42 -9.98
N GLU A 623 -2.57 27.62 -11.25
CA GLU A 623 -2.29 26.47 -12.11
C GLU A 623 -0.96 25.83 -11.64
N SER A 624 -1.00 25.13 -10.49
CA SER A 624 -0.12 23.99 -10.27
C SER A 624 -0.51 22.97 -11.34
N GLN A 625 0.00 23.16 -12.56
CA GLN A 625 -0.29 22.29 -13.67
C GLN A 625 0.12 20.86 -13.28
N ALA A 626 1.24 20.70 -12.57
CA ALA A 626 1.67 19.41 -12.04
C ALA A 626 0.78 18.90 -10.89
N TYR A 627 0.33 17.64 -10.95
CA TYR A 627 -0.41 16.96 -9.90
C TYR A 627 0.16 15.57 -9.60
N ALA A 628 -0.07 15.10 -8.37
CA ALA A 628 0.19 13.73 -7.92
C ALA A 628 -1.05 13.21 -7.19
N ARG A 629 -1.50 11.99 -7.53
CA ARG A 629 -2.69 11.36 -6.95
C ARG A 629 -2.40 9.90 -6.63
N PRO A 630 -2.02 9.60 -5.37
CA PRO A 630 -1.91 8.23 -4.90
C PRO A 630 -3.29 7.55 -4.97
N GLN A 631 -3.32 6.28 -5.40
CA GLN A 631 -4.55 5.49 -5.44
C GLN A 631 -5.08 5.22 -4.03
N PHE A 632 -4.19 4.87 -3.11
CA PHE A 632 -4.52 4.64 -1.70
C PHE A 632 -3.87 5.69 -0.81
N ARG A 633 -4.61 6.28 0.13
CA ARG A 633 -4.02 7.20 1.12
C ARG A 633 -3.26 6.47 2.23
N GLN A 634 -3.63 5.21 2.44
CA GLN A 634 -3.00 4.29 3.38
C GLN A 634 -2.84 2.94 2.68
N LEU A 635 -1.66 2.32 2.76
CA LEU A 635 -1.40 0.99 2.21
C LEU A 635 -0.42 0.21 3.09
N LYS A 636 -0.43 -1.12 2.97
CA LYS A 636 0.56 -1.99 3.61
C LYS A 636 1.92 -1.85 2.93
N VAL A 637 3.03 -1.97 3.68
CA VAL A 637 4.41 -1.88 3.14
C VAL A 637 4.64 -2.84 1.96
N THR A 638 4.00 -4.02 1.94
CA THR A 638 4.13 -5.01 0.86
C THR A 638 3.25 -4.73 -0.36
N ALA A 639 2.27 -3.84 -0.23
CA ALA A 639 1.34 -3.48 -1.30
C ALA A 639 1.98 -2.51 -2.30
N GLU A 640 1.59 -2.62 -3.56
CA GLU A 640 2.01 -1.70 -4.61
C GLU A 640 1.09 -0.49 -4.65
N GLN A 641 1.68 0.70 -4.56
CA GLN A 641 1.00 1.97 -4.76
C GLN A 641 1.05 2.37 -6.24
N THR A 642 -0.11 2.66 -6.83
CA THR A 642 -0.17 3.41 -8.08
C THR A 642 -0.35 4.89 -7.79
N ILE A 643 0.52 5.74 -8.32
CA ILE A 643 0.42 7.20 -8.20
C ILE A 643 0.21 7.79 -9.59
N ARG A 644 -0.96 8.38 -9.83
CA ARG A 644 -1.24 9.11 -11.07
C ARG A 644 -0.55 10.46 -11.02
N VAL A 645 0.21 10.77 -12.07
CA VAL A 645 1.02 11.98 -12.15
C VAL A 645 0.77 12.65 -13.49
N GLY A 646 0.76 13.97 -13.54
CA GLY A 646 0.48 14.68 -14.77
C GLY A 646 0.71 16.17 -14.65
N VAL A 647 0.64 16.85 -15.78
CA VAL A 647 0.65 18.31 -15.88
C VAL A 647 -0.63 18.70 -16.61
N LYS A 648 -1.49 19.51 -16.02
CA LYS A 648 -2.70 20.05 -16.64
C LYS A 648 -2.33 21.21 -17.55
N LYS A 649 -2.80 21.19 -18.79
CA LYS A 649 -2.76 22.34 -19.69
C LYS A 649 -3.70 23.45 -19.18
N PRO A 650 -3.55 24.68 -19.68
CA PRO A 650 -4.47 25.78 -19.38
C PRO A 650 -5.94 25.54 -19.75
N ASP A 651 -6.23 24.50 -20.56
CA ASP A 651 -7.59 24.08 -20.91
C ASP A 651 -8.19 23.06 -19.91
N GLY A 652 -7.42 22.67 -18.88
CA GLY A 652 -7.81 21.71 -17.85
C GLY A 652 -7.58 20.23 -18.21
N THR A 653 -7.14 19.92 -19.45
CA THR A 653 -6.78 18.57 -19.90
C THR A 653 -5.33 18.24 -19.55
N ASP A 654 -4.99 16.95 -19.46
CA ASP A 654 -3.61 16.55 -19.18
C ASP A 654 -2.70 16.75 -20.39
N ASP A 655 -1.47 17.21 -20.16
CA ASP A 655 -0.37 17.22 -21.12
C ASP A 655 0.35 15.87 -21.10
N PRO A 656 0.18 15.01 -22.12
CA PRO A 656 0.87 13.73 -22.18
C PRO A 656 2.36 13.88 -22.54
N THR A 657 2.79 15.04 -23.03
CA THR A 657 4.16 15.29 -23.54
C THR A 657 5.04 16.11 -22.60
N ALA A 658 4.49 16.64 -21.50
CA ALA A 658 5.26 17.45 -20.55
C ALA A 658 6.33 16.60 -19.84
N PRO A 659 7.62 17.00 -19.81
CA PRO A 659 8.64 16.27 -19.07
C PRO A 659 8.34 16.27 -17.57
N LEU A 660 8.26 15.09 -16.96
CA LEU A 660 7.95 14.90 -15.53
C LEU A 660 9.13 14.29 -14.80
N THR A 661 9.48 14.87 -13.66
CA THR A 661 10.38 14.28 -12.68
C THR A 661 9.58 13.99 -11.41
N VAL A 662 9.56 12.73 -10.97
CA VAL A 662 8.81 12.31 -9.77
C VAL A 662 9.77 11.78 -8.72
N HIS A 663 9.72 12.32 -7.51
CA HIS A 663 10.47 11.84 -6.35
C HIS A 663 9.51 11.29 -5.29
N ILE A 664 9.86 10.16 -4.70
CA ILE A 664 9.09 9.53 -3.62
C ILE A 664 10.06 9.25 -2.47
N LEU A 665 9.79 9.82 -1.30
CA LEU A 665 10.71 9.82 -0.16
C LEU A 665 9.95 9.53 1.14
N PRO A 666 10.53 8.76 2.08
CA PRO A 666 9.99 8.67 3.43
C PRO A 666 10.17 10.02 4.17
N LEU A 667 9.18 10.43 4.95
CA LEU A 667 9.23 11.59 5.82
C LEU A 667 9.67 11.18 7.24
N ALA A 668 10.49 12.02 7.87
CA ALA A 668 10.80 11.85 9.29
C ALA A 668 9.56 12.21 10.16
N PRO A 669 9.38 11.59 11.35
CA PRO A 669 8.27 11.92 12.24
C PRO A 669 8.16 13.42 12.53
N GLY A 670 6.96 13.99 12.36
CA GLY A 670 6.67 15.40 12.58
C GLY A 670 7.12 16.35 11.46
N GLN A 671 7.71 15.84 10.36
CA GLN A 671 8.15 16.65 9.23
C GLN A 671 7.05 16.74 8.16
N GLN A 672 6.58 17.96 7.85
CA GLN A 672 5.54 18.16 6.83
C GLN A 672 6.05 18.07 5.38
N GLU A 673 7.27 18.49 5.09
CA GLU A 673 7.88 18.40 3.76
C GLU A 673 9.35 17.97 3.88
N PRO A 674 9.89 17.18 2.93
CA PRO A 674 11.31 16.82 2.95
C PRO A 674 12.19 18.07 2.81
N LYS A 675 13.42 18.02 3.31
CA LYS A 675 14.34 19.15 3.12
C LYS A 675 14.63 19.30 1.61
N PRO A 676 14.73 20.53 1.06
CA PRO A 676 14.97 20.73 -0.37
C PRO A 676 16.22 20.01 -0.91
N GLU A 677 17.24 19.81 -0.07
CA GLU A 677 18.44 19.06 -0.42
C GLU A 677 18.20 17.56 -0.58
N ASP A 678 17.34 16.98 0.28
CA ASP A 678 17.02 15.55 0.26
C ASP A 678 16.15 15.23 -0.96
N GLU A 679 15.25 16.15 -1.34
CA GLU A 679 14.47 16.05 -2.57
C GLU A 679 15.36 16.07 -3.82
N LYS A 680 16.36 16.95 -3.88
CA LYS A 680 17.30 17.02 -5.02
C LYS A 680 18.24 15.82 -5.13
N LYS A 681 18.57 15.18 -4.00
CA LYS A 681 19.42 13.96 -3.97
C LYS A 681 18.62 12.68 -4.26
N ALA A 682 17.30 12.74 -4.22
CA ALA A 682 16.43 11.58 -4.40
C ALA A 682 16.50 11.04 -5.83
N VAL A 683 16.52 9.71 -5.97
CA VAL A 683 16.46 9.07 -7.29
C VAL A 683 15.06 9.29 -7.89
N PRO A 684 14.95 9.79 -9.13
CA PRO A 684 13.65 9.97 -9.78
C PRO A 684 13.01 8.62 -10.09
N SER A 685 11.70 8.52 -9.85
CA SER A 685 10.91 7.33 -10.11
C SER A 685 10.58 7.19 -11.60
N THR A 686 10.51 5.95 -12.09
CA THR A 686 10.13 5.66 -13.48
C THR A 686 8.65 5.97 -13.72
N VAL A 687 8.37 6.85 -14.67
CA VAL A 687 7.02 7.20 -15.10
C VAL A 687 6.58 6.26 -16.22
N LEU A 688 5.48 5.55 -16.00
CA LEU A 688 4.82 4.66 -16.95
C LEU A 688 3.58 5.37 -17.52
N THR A 689 3.09 4.91 -18.68
CA THR A 689 1.86 5.44 -19.31
C THR A 689 0.89 4.30 -19.60
N ASP A 690 -0.39 4.49 -19.29
CA ASP A 690 -1.48 3.57 -19.68
C ASP A 690 -2.69 4.34 -20.24
N LYS A 691 -3.82 3.65 -20.42
CA LYS A 691 -5.07 4.22 -20.97
C LYS A 691 -5.65 5.39 -20.16
N ASP A 692 -5.37 5.48 -18.85
CA ASP A 692 -5.91 6.49 -17.95
C ASP A 692 -4.86 7.58 -17.63
N GLY A 693 -3.75 7.63 -18.38
CA GLY A 693 -2.70 8.64 -18.26
C GLY A 693 -1.38 8.10 -17.69
N ARG A 694 -0.57 9.01 -17.15
CA ARG A 694 0.76 8.68 -16.62
C ARG A 694 0.69 8.26 -15.15
N LYS A 695 1.54 7.29 -14.78
CA LYS A 695 1.59 6.73 -13.42
C LYS A 695 3.00 6.36 -12.99
N VAL A 696 3.21 6.31 -11.68
CA VAL A 696 4.37 5.72 -11.04
C VAL A 696 3.90 4.55 -10.19
N LEU A 697 4.59 3.42 -10.28
CA LEU A 697 4.40 2.28 -9.38
C LEU A 697 5.46 2.35 -8.30
N PHE A 698 5.05 2.28 -7.04
CA PHE A 698 5.96 2.36 -5.91
C PHE A 698 5.57 1.34 -4.84
N ARG A 699 6.53 0.55 -4.38
CA ARG A 699 6.36 -0.36 -3.25
C ARG A 699 7.17 0.17 -2.07
N PRO A 700 6.52 0.61 -0.98
CA PRO A 700 7.22 1.05 0.23
C PRO A 700 8.12 -0.07 0.78
N THR A 701 9.26 0.28 1.37
CA THR A 701 10.16 -0.69 2.00
C THR A 701 10.13 -0.62 3.53
N THR A 702 9.71 0.53 4.06
CA THR A 702 9.65 0.81 5.50
C THR A 702 8.28 1.36 5.86
N PRO A 703 7.72 1.00 7.03
CA PRO A 703 6.55 1.68 7.55
C PRO A 703 6.82 3.18 7.78
N GLY A 704 5.84 4.03 7.51
CA GLY A 704 5.95 5.47 7.73
C GLY A 704 5.23 6.31 6.68
N GLU A 705 5.35 7.63 6.83
CA GLU A 705 4.78 8.61 5.90
C GLU A 705 5.69 8.75 4.67
N TYR A 706 5.10 8.85 3.49
CA TYR A 706 5.81 9.07 2.24
C TYR A 706 5.33 10.35 1.57
N PHE A 707 6.30 11.13 1.07
CA PHE A 707 6.09 12.35 0.30
C PHE A 707 6.35 12.08 -1.19
N VAL A 708 5.40 12.50 -2.02
CA VAL A 708 5.51 12.47 -3.47
C VAL A 708 5.67 13.90 -3.97
N SER A 709 6.74 14.16 -4.72
CA SER A 709 6.96 15.41 -5.42
C SER A 709 6.99 15.18 -6.92
N VAL A 710 6.21 15.95 -7.66
CA VAL A 710 6.16 15.95 -9.12
C VAL A 710 6.58 17.32 -9.59
N THR A 711 7.65 17.39 -10.38
CA THR A 711 8.13 18.63 -10.97
C THR A 711 8.15 18.54 -12.50
N SER A 712 7.81 19.66 -13.14
CA SER A 712 7.88 19.82 -14.60
C SER A 712 8.38 21.22 -14.95
N PRO A 713 9.36 21.39 -15.84
CA PRO A 713 9.74 22.69 -16.39
C PRO A 713 8.54 23.46 -16.95
N VAL A 714 8.41 24.74 -16.57
CA VAL A 714 7.48 25.69 -17.18
C VAL A 714 8.04 26.04 -18.56
N LYS A 715 7.26 25.81 -19.62
CA LYS A 715 7.67 26.13 -21.00
C LYS A 715 7.09 27.49 -21.42
N LYS A 716 7.93 28.30 -22.05
CA LYS A 716 7.52 29.50 -22.80
C LYS A 716 6.79 29.10 -24.10
N PRO A 717 6.09 30.04 -24.76
CA PRO A 717 5.42 29.78 -26.04
C PRO A 717 6.34 29.26 -27.16
N ASP A 718 7.65 29.51 -27.06
CA ASP A 718 8.68 29.03 -27.98
C ASP A 718 9.20 27.61 -27.66
N GLY A 719 8.70 26.97 -26.58
CA GLY A 719 9.10 25.65 -26.12
C GLY A 719 10.32 25.63 -25.18
N SER A 720 10.98 26.76 -24.92
CA SER A 720 12.12 26.88 -24.00
C SER A 720 11.67 26.97 -22.53
N PRO A 721 12.48 26.49 -21.56
CA PRO A 721 12.14 26.61 -20.14
C PRO A 721 12.18 28.08 -19.67
N GLU A 722 11.16 28.51 -18.95
CA GLU A 722 11.16 29.79 -18.23
C GLU A 722 12.17 29.72 -17.08
N LEU A 723 13.00 30.75 -16.90
CA LEU A 723 14.05 30.78 -15.88
C LEU A 723 13.66 31.75 -14.76
N ASN A 724 13.96 31.39 -13.53
CA ASN A 724 13.90 32.24 -12.34
C ASN A 724 15.01 33.31 -12.38
N ALA A 725 14.93 34.31 -11.49
CA ALA A 725 15.92 35.40 -11.40
C ALA A 725 17.36 34.93 -11.08
N ASP A 726 17.51 33.70 -10.58
CA ASP A 726 18.78 33.03 -10.28
C ASP A 726 19.32 32.18 -11.45
N GLY A 727 18.63 32.14 -12.60
CA GLY A 727 18.99 31.35 -13.77
C GLY A 727 18.56 29.87 -13.71
N SER A 728 17.84 29.44 -12.67
CA SER A 728 17.28 28.08 -12.59
C SER A 728 15.96 27.96 -13.37
N PRO A 729 15.63 26.81 -13.98
CA PRO A 729 14.33 26.62 -14.62
C PRO A 729 13.20 26.68 -13.61
N LYS A 730 12.19 27.50 -13.90
CA LYS A 730 10.94 27.57 -13.16
C LYS A 730 10.19 26.25 -13.36
N LEU A 731 9.72 25.65 -12.28
CA LEU A 731 9.09 24.33 -12.27
C LEU A 731 7.63 24.45 -11.81
N HIS A 732 6.69 23.82 -12.53
CA HIS A 732 5.43 23.40 -11.94
C HIS A 732 5.73 22.33 -10.90
N ARG A 733 5.20 22.48 -9.68
CA ARG A 733 5.36 21.52 -8.59
C ARG A 733 3.99 21.04 -8.11
N GLY A 734 3.79 19.73 -8.08
CA GLY A 734 2.64 19.06 -7.50
C GLY A 734 3.10 18.10 -6.41
N THR A 735 2.42 18.09 -5.28
CA THR A 735 2.80 17.26 -4.12
C THR A 735 1.64 16.40 -3.64
N ALA A 736 1.95 15.25 -3.07
CA ALA A 736 0.99 14.38 -2.40
C ALA A 736 1.66 13.60 -1.27
N LYS A 737 0.84 13.08 -0.34
CA LYS A 737 1.31 12.22 0.76
C LYS A 737 0.46 10.96 0.89
N PHE A 738 1.08 9.89 1.38
CA PHE A 738 0.40 8.65 1.76
C PHE A 738 1.14 7.97 2.91
N ILE A 739 0.47 7.07 3.62
CA ILE A 739 1.01 6.34 4.78
C ILE A 739 1.22 4.87 4.41
N ALA A 740 2.43 4.38 4.59
CA ALA A 740 2.72 2.95 4.56
C ALA A 740 2.61 2.39 5.98
N ILE A 741 1.56 1.61 6.26
CA ILE A 741 1.42 0.92 7.54
C ILE A 741 2.18 -0.40 7.53
N PRO A 742 2.75 -0.82 8.68
CA PRO A 742 3.35 -2.15 8.77
C PRO A 742 2.30 -3.18 8.33
N ASP A 743 2.78 -4.20 7.62
CA ASP A 743 1.93 -5.33 7.27
C ASP A 743 1.75 -6.17 8.53
N ILE A 744 0.88 -5.70 9.43
CA ILE A 744 0.44 -6.45 10.60
C ILE A 744 -0.23 -7.70 10.03
N SER A 745 0.44 -8.84 10.21
CA SER A 745 -0.07 -10.15 9.82
C SER A 745 -1.38 -10.42 10.56
N ASP A 746 -2.25 -11.27 10.00
CA ASP A 746 -3.48 -11.68 10.68
C ASP A 746 -3.16 -12.37 12.03
N GLU A 747 -1.95 -12.92 12.18
CA GLU A 747 -1.37 -13.42 13.44
C GLU A 747 -1.26 -12.32 14.51
N MET A 748 -0.80 -11.13 14.14
CA MET A 748 -0.60 -10.02 15.07
C MET A 748 -1.90 -9.26 15.39
N LEU A 749 -2.99 -9.52 14.67
CA LEU A 749 -4.34 -9.05 15.03
C LEU A 749 -4.93 -9.82 16.22
N LYS A 750 -4.48 -11.07 16.44
CA LYS A 750 -4.89 -11.92 17.57
C LYS A 750 -3.67 -12.48 18.29
N VAL A 751 -3.15 -11.68 19.21
CA VAL A 751 -1.92 -11.93 19.97
C VAL A 751 -2.04 -13.15 20.91
N SER A 752 -3.24 -13.55 21.34
CA SER A 752 -3.45 -14.64 22.31
C SER A 752 -3.46 -16.04 21.67
N ALA A 753 -2.88 -17.03 22.35
CA ALA A 753 -2.94 -18.43 21.90
C ALA A 753 -4.38 -18.99 21.90
N ASN A 754 -4.73 -19.75 20.86
CA ASN A 754 -6.03 -20.41 20.68
C ASN A 754 -5.96 -21.89 21.06
N GLN A 755 -5.96 -22.12 22.37
CA GLN A 755 -5.98 -23.45 22.96
C GLN A 755 -7.20 -24.30 22.53
N PRO A 756 -8.44 -23.78 22.44
CA PRO A 756 -9.59 -24.59 22.00
C PRO A 756 -9.42 -25.19 20.61
N PHE A 757 -8.74 -24.49 19.69
CA PHE A 757 -8.42 -25.05 18.38
C PHE A 757 -7.42 -26.21 18.47
N MET A 758 -6.33 -26.05 19.22
CA MET A 758 -5.33 -27.11 19.42
C MET A 758 -5.94 -28.33 20.11
N GLU A 759 -6.83 -28.12 21.09
CA GLU A 759 -7.61 -29.19 21.72
C GLU A 759 -8.50 -29.93 20.72
N ARG A 760 -9.24 -29.22 19.88
CA ARG A 760 -10.04 -29.86 18.81
C ARG A 760 -9.16 -30.61 17.83
N LEU A 761 -8.01 -30.07 17.44
CA LEU A 761 -7.07 -30.70 16.52
C LEU A 761 -6.54 -32.03 17.07
N ALA A 762 -6.22 -32.09 18.36
CA ALA A 762 -5.67 -33.30 18.97
C ALA A 762 -6.75 -34.30 19.42
N VAL A 763 -7.73 -33.84 20.22
CA VAL A 763 -8.73 -34.72 20.85
C VAL A 763 -9.62 -35.40 19.81
N SER A 764 -9.97 -34.71 18.72
CA SER A 764 -10.77 -35.30 17.63
C SER A 764 -10.07 -36.48 16.94
N THR A 765 -8.74 -36.59 17.08
CA THR A 765 -7.93 -37.67 16.50
C THR A 765 -7.56 -38.77 17.48
N GLY A 766 -7.98 -38.66 18.75
CA GLY A 766 -7.54 -39.52 19.85
C GLY A 766 -6.14 -39.17 20.38
N GLY A 767 -5.59 -38.02 19.99
CA GLY A 767 -4.34 -37.49 20.54
C GLY A 767 -4.54 -36.68 21.82
N LYS A 768 -3.43 -36.14 22.34
CA LYS A 768 -3.39 -35.34 23.58
C LYS A 768 -3.09 -33.89 23.24
N ALA A 769 -3.79 -32.96 23.88
CA ALA A 769 -3.46 -31.54 23.89
C ALA A 769 -2.73 -31.21 25.20
N LEU A 770 -1.49 -30.75 25.08
CA LEU A 770 -0.58 -30.55 26.22
C LEU A 770 0.08 -29.18 26.15
N ARG A 771 0.69 -28.72 27.25
CA ARG A 771 1.54 -27.52 27.24
C ARG A 771 2.93 -27.88 26.75
N LEU A 772 3.65 -26.90 26.20
CA LEU A 772 5.03 -27.11 25.71
C LEU A 772 5.95 -27.75 26.77
N GLU A 773 5.75 -27.43 28.05
CA GLU A 773 6.51 -27.98 29.18
C GLU A 773 6.32 -29.48 29.43
N ASP A 774 5.22 -30.06 28.95
CA ASP A 774 4.90 -31.48 29.09
C ASP A 774 5.54 -32.35 28.00
N LEU A 775 6.14 -31.74 26.96
CA LEU A 775 6.77 -32.45 25.85
C LEU A 775 7.79 -33.53 26.31
N PRO A 776 8.71 -33.25 27.26
CA PRO A 776 9.63 -34.27 27.75
C PRO A 776 8.93 -35.44 28.46
N GLY A 777 7.82 -35.17 29.15
CA GLY A 777 7.01 -36.19 29.81
C GLY A 777 6.32 -37.11 28.81
N PHE A 778 5.73 -36.51 27.77
CA PHE A 778 5.09 -37.23 26.66
C PHE A 778 6.08 -38.12 25.90
N LEU A 779 7.28 -37.63 25.60
CA LEU A 779 8.31 -38.43 24.91
C LEU A 779 8.76 -39.63 25.76
N LYS A 780 8.82 -39.48 27.08
CA LYS A 780 9.11 -40.60 28.00
C LYS A 780 7.98 -41.63 28.04
N GLU A 781 6.73 -41.19 28.00
CA GLU A 781 5.57 -42.08 27.89
C GLU A 781 5.61 -42.88 26.58
N LEU A 782 5.89 -42.20 25.46
CA LEU A 782 6.06 -42.83 24.15
C LEU A 782 7.22 -43.84 24.14
N LYS A 783 8.29 -43.57 24.89
CA LYS A 783 9.42 -44.50 25.11
C LYS A 783 9.02 -45.74 25.93
N THR A 784 7.99 -45.68 26.76
CA THR A 784 7.49 -46.85 27.52
C THR A 784 6.44 -47.67 26.77
N GLU A 785 5.77 -47.10 25.77
CA GLU A 785 4.83 -47.83 24.92
C GLU A 785 5.57 -48.78 23.97
N LEU A 786 5.61 -50.06 24.35
CA LEU A 786 6.26 -51.12 23.58
C LEU A 786 5.73 -51.18 22.14
N PRO A 787 6.60 -51.40 21.13
CA PRO A 787 6.15 -51.73 19.78
C PRO A 787 5.29 -53.01 19.81
N PRO A 788 4.30 -53.16 18.91
CA PRO A 788 3.56 -54.42 18.81
C PRO A 788 4.54 -55.58 18.55
N ASP A 789 4.48 -56.60 19.39
CA ASP A 789 5.33 -57.80 19.30
C ASP A 789 5.00 -58.56 18.01
N LEU A 790 5.86 -58.44 17.01
CA LEU A 790 5.74 -59.14 15.72
C LEU A 790 6.17 -60.61 15.81
N GLY A 791 6.48 -61.10 17.02
CA GLY A 791 7.00 -62.43 17.26
C GLY A 791 8.49 -62.53 16.91
N LYS A 792 9.22 -63.28 17.74
CA LYS A 792 10.64 -63.60 17.53
C LYS A 792 10.82 -64.28 16.16
N LYS A 793 11.58 -63.67 15.25
CA LYS A 793 11.97 -64.31 13.98
C LYS A 793 13.38 -64.89 14.12
N PRO A 794 13.55 -66.22 14.06
CA PRO A 794 14.86 -66.81 14.23
C PRO A 794 15.76 -66.58 13.00
N ARG A 795 16.96 -66.07 13.25
CA ARG A 795 18.03 -65.92 12.27
C ARG A 795 19.08 -67.02 12.46
N TYR A 796 19.44 -67.72 11.39
CA TYR A 796 20.27 -68.94 11.47
C TYR A 796 21.72 -68.68 11.07
N TYR A 797 22.66 -69.21 11.87
CA TYR A 797 24.11 -69.13 11.62
C TYR A 797 24.75 -70.53 11.68
N PRO A 798 25.51 -71.00 10.67
CA PRO A 798 25.68 -70.39 9.35
C PRO A 798 24.41 -70.50 8.50
N ASP A 799 24.24 -69.57 7.54
CA ASP A 799 23.10 -69.58 6.63
C ASP A 799 23.36 -70.54 5.46
N TRP A 800 22.62 -71.65 5.43
CA TRP A 800 22.70 -72.67 4.40
C TRP A 800 21.85 -72.37 3.15
N HIS A 801 21.14 -71.23 3.09
CA HIS A 801 20.35 -70.84 1.93
C HIS A 801 21.15 -70.05 0.89
N ARG A 802 21.01 -70.48 -0.37
CA ARG A 802 21.78 -70.01 -1.55
C ARG A 802 21.68 -68.50 -1.84
N ASN A 803 20.69 -67.78 -1.28
CA ASN A 803 20.44 -66.37 -1.58
C ASN A 803 21.03 -65.36 -0.59
N ARG A 804 21.55 -65.79 0.58
CA ARG A 804 21.92 -64.85 1.66
C ARG A 804 23.32 -65.02 2.24
N SER A 805 24.00 -66.15 2.04
CA SER A 805 25.36 -66.33 2.53
C SER A 805 26.40 -65.70 1.58
N ARG A 806 26.88 -64.50 1.87
CA ARG A 806 28.08 -63.95 1.21
C ARG A 806 29.31 -64.67 1.78
N GLY A 807 29.91 -65.60 1.02
CA GLY A 807 31.22 -66.19 1.32
C GLY A 807 31.21 -67.59 1.97
N PHE A 808 30.30 -67.92 2.87
CA PHE A 808 30.30 -69.23 3.57
C PHE A 808 30.12 -70.43 2.63
N LEU A 809 29.02 -70.48 1.87
CA LEU A 809 28.75 -71.61 0.95
C LEU A 809 29.82 -71.78 -0.15
N PRO A 810 30.34 -70.69 -0.79
CA PRO A 810 31.48 -70.80 -1.69
C PRO A 810 32.73 -71.37 -1.02
N LEU A 811 33.10 -70.90 0.18
CA LEU A 811 34.25 -71.42 0.93
C LEU A 811 34.06 -72.89 1.30
N TRP A 812 32.86 -73.27 1.70
CA TRP A 812 32.50 -74.65 2.03
C TRP A 812 32.60 -75.58 0.81
N LEU A 813 32.16 -75.11 -0.36
CA LEU A 813 32.30 -75.84 -1.63
C LEU A 813 33.78 -75.99 -2.02
N VAL A 814 34.59 -74.94 -1.87
CA VAL A 814 36.05 -75.00 -2.12
C VAL A 814 36.73 -76.00 -1.20
N ALA A 815 36.37 -76.04 0.08
CA ALA A 815 36.90 -77.04 1.02
C ALA A 815 36.55 -78.47 0.57
N PHE A 816 35.31 -78.70 0.12
CA PHE A 816 34.89 -80.00 -0.41
C PHE A 816 35.65 -80.41 -1.68
N THR A 817 35.82 -79.49 -2.64
CA THR A 817 36.55 -79.78 -3.89
C THR A 817 38.04 -80.01 -3.64
N ILE A 818 38.66 -79.31 -2.70
CA ILE A 818 40.05 -79.54 -2.29
C ILE A 818 40.19 -80.95 -1.70
N LEU A 819 39.28 -81.40 -0.83
CA LEU A 819 39.33 -82.75 -0.24
C LEU A 819 39.26 -83.84 -1.31
N LEU A 820 38.30 -83.74 -2.24
CA LEU A 820 38.17 -84.69 -3.34
C LEU A 820 39.33 -84.63 -4.34
N GLY A 821 39.80 -83.41 -4.67
CA GLY A 821 40.93 -83.21 -5.56
C GLY A 821 42.24 -83.74 -4.97
N THR A 822 42.46 -83.55 -3.68
CA THR A 822 43.62 -84.09 -2.96
C THR A 822 43.55 -85.62 -2.89
N GLU A 823 42.38 -86.17 -2.59
CA GLU A 823 42.17 -87.62 -2.56
C GLU A 823 42.42 -88.25 -3.94
N TRP A 824 41.89 -87.67 -5.02
CA TRP A 824 42.12 -88.14 -6.37
C TRP A 824 43.58 -87.97 -6.81
N GLY A 825 44.20 -86.83 -6.49
CA GLY A 825 45.60 -86.55 -6.80
C GLY A 825 46.55 -87.54 -6.13
N LEU A 826 46.32 -87.85 -4.84
CA LEU A 826 47.09 -88.87 -4.12
C LEU A 826 46.87 -90.27 -4.68
N ARG A 827 45.62 -90.62 -5.05
CA ARG A 827 45.33 -91.90 -5.70
C ARG A 827 46.07 -92.06 -7.02
N ARG A 828 46.08 -91.02 -7.86
CA ARG A 828 46.81 -91.01 -9.13
C ARG A 828 48.32 -91.07 -8.94
N LEU A 829 48.86 -90.32 -7.99
CA LEU A 829 50.29 -90.27 -7.69
C LEU A 829 50.82 -91.58 -7.08
N TRP A 830 49.95 -92.34 -6.42
CA TRP A 830 50.30 -93.64 -5.82
C TRP A 830 49.94 -94.86 -6.69
N GLY A 831 49.45 -94.66 -7.92
CA GLY A 831 49.12 -95.75 -8.86
C GLY A 831 47.89 -96.57 -8.44
N LEU A 832 46.94 -95.95 -7.74
CA LEU A 832 45.70 -96.58 -7.24
C LEU A 832 44.50 -96.32 -8.16
N ILE A 833 44.74 -95.83 -9.38
CA ILE A 833 43.76 -95.54 -10.44
C ILE A 833 44.24 -96.17 -11.74
#